data_AF-A0A8K0A9F9-F1
#
_entry.id   AF-A0A8K0A9F9-F1
#
_cell.length_a   1.000
_cell.length_b   1.000
_cell.length_c   1.000
_cell.angle_alpha   90.00
_cell.angle_beta   90.00
_cell.angle_gamma   90.00
#
_symmetry.space_group_name_H-M   'P 1'
#
loop_
_entity.id
_entity.type
_entity.pdbx_description
1 polymer ?
#
loop_
_entity_poly.entity_id
_entity_poly.type
_entity_poly.pdbx_seq_one_letter_code
_entity_poly.pdbx_strand_id
1 'polypeptide(L)'
;MAASLSQMLDEHLTPSEVIEEPLIEKVNVEEVGPGSVPPASLVYGYDPDKLKGKKVIFVVGGPGCGKGTQCERIVAKYGYTHLSSGDLLRDEVKSGSERGKKLTEIMEQGKLVPMETVLELLRDAMIAKADTSNGFLIDGYPREVIQGTEFESNIQECDCVLYFECSAETMTERLLGRAKTSGRVDDNEETIKKRLDTFYSATEPVVSHYEEKGKLRKINAEREVEAIFADVCAALDGKEGGKEDEGGKEDALQGKKVIFVVGGPGCGKGTQCERIVAKYGYTHLSSGDLLRDEVKSGSERGKKLTEIMEKGELVPMSVVLDLLKEAMLAKAGESQGFLIDGYPREVQQGAEFEEKIASCDCVLYFECSDETMTERLLGRAKTSGRVDDNEETIKKRLTTFHNATEPVVQYYEDKKKLAKISAERPPDEVFTDVCKVLGGEDGPKFKGSKVILVCGGPGSGKGTQCQRVAVKYGLTHLAMHDLIQAEVQSGSERGNLLAEAIKKGELQTVYATTVHELLSEAMAKFDGKTQGFVIDGYLGSAEEVADFENKVAELACALCFECSDDVMVQRSLKRGEGSGSPEDGEEAIKRRVEKFHSMEEPVLQSLEGRGKARKIVAGSGEDEVFAEVCTVLQGEGIEPVSSLQGAADTGAAQDGAAEDKKTPVFTFINGGPGTGKKAIAETLAFETGRGCISVGEVLRAEMESEPEVAEAINAGTSVTWKTVINLVKKQIQSREDCSTGCVVGGLPRTEEQYDGFIREIGPVDAVVFLTAPEEVLQENLAGKPEEMCRPDDAEDVLKVRLQTYGEESAKVLGYLKEHGQATEVSWEAAMETVLQNVRDVYNKQTGKTQDS
;
A
#
# COMPACT_ATOMS: atom_id res chain seq x y z
N MET A 1 74.83 6.07 -5.65
CA MET A 1 74.35 7.08 -6.62
C MET A 1 73.90 8.38 -5.95
N ALA A 2 73.16 8.36 -4.83
CA ALA A 2 72.77 9.59 -4.11
C ALA A 2 73.97 10.44 -3.60
N ALA A 3 75.04 9.81 -3.10
CA ALA A 3 76.23 10.52 -2.64
C ALA A 3 77.06 11.20 -3.75
N SER A 4 76.84 10.83 -5.03
CA SER A 4 77.59 11.40 -6.16
C SER A 4 76.91 12.62 -6.79
N LEU A 5 75.64 12.90 -6.45
CA LEU A 5 74.89 14.03 -6.98
C LEU A 5 75.03 15.30 -6.13
N SER A 6 75.16 15.17 -4.80
CA SER A 6 75.41 16.33 -3.91
C SER A 6 76.75 17.02 -4.20
N GLN A 7 77.74 16.30 -4.71
CA GLN A 7 79.07 16.86 -4.96
C GLN A 7 79.15 17.67 -6.26
N MET A 8 78.15 17.60 -7.14
CA MET A 8 78.12 18.31 -8.42
C MET A 8 77.41 19.68 -8.37
N LEU A 9 76.68 19.99 -7.29
CA LEU A 9 75.83 21.18 -7.20
C LEU A 9 76.47 22.36 -6.46
N ASP A 10 77.62 22.19 -5.81
CA ASP A 10 78.23 23.22 -4.95
C ASP A 10 79.33 24.08 -5.62
N GLU A 11 79.75 23.82 -6.87
CA GLU A 11 80.94 24.50 -7.44
C GLU A 11 80.68 25.72 -8.35
N HIS A 12 79.43 26.09 -8.67
CA HIS A 12 79.19 27.23 -9.56
C HIS A 12 78.04 28.13 -9.09
N LEU A 13 78.37 29.17 -8.30
CA LEU A 13 77.98 30.58 -8.52
C LEU A 13 78.41 31.48 -7.33
N THR A 14 79.07 32.59 -7.63
CA THR A 14 79.35 33.74 -6.73
C THR A 14 78.65 35.00 -7.29
N PRO A 15 78.46 36.07 -6.48
CA PRO A 15 77.20 36.82 -6.39
C PRO A 15 77.22 38.24 -7.00
N SER A 16 76.09 38.67 -7.56
CA SER A 16 75.67 40.07 -7.82
C SER A 16 74.32 40.01 -8.54
N GLU A 17 73.20 40.63 -8.18
CA GLU A 17 72.92 41.88 -7.47
C GLU A 17 71.62 41.74 -6.66
N VAL A 18 71.55 42.55 -5.60
CA VAL A 18 70.48 42.63 -4.59
C VAL A 18 69.32 43.49 -5.11
N ILE A 19 68.08 43.01 -4.98
CA ILE A 19 66.90 43.87 -4.75
C ILE A 19 66.12 43.27 -3.56
N GLU A 20 65.90 44.12 -2.56
CA GLU A 20 65.26 43.97 -1.24
C GLU A 20 63.83 43.39 -1.36
N GLU A 21 63.36 42.36 -0.61
CA GLU A 21 62.95 42.28 0.82
C GLU A 21 62.15 40.94 1.01
N PRO A 22 61.72 40.48 2.21
CA PRO A 22 62.46 40.06 3.40
C PRO A 22 62.36 38.52 3.70
N LEU A 23 63.44 37.98 4.29
CA LEU A 23 63.55 36.85 5.23
C LEU A 23 62.45 35.75 5.23
N ILE A 24 62.75 34.61 4.60
CA ILE A 24 62.26 33.30 5.07
C ILE A 24 63.42 32.63 5.82
N GLU A 25 63.21 32.37 7.10
CA GLU A 25 64.12 31.62 7.96
C GLU A 25 64.47 30.26 7.36
N LYS A 26 65.76 29.91 7.39
CA LYS A 26 66.26 28.59 7.02
C LYS A 26 65.62 27.53 7.94
N VAL A 27 64.77 26.66 7.40
CA VAL A 27 64.27 25.49 8.13
C VAL A 27 65.27 24.34 8.05
N ASN A 28 65.54 23.77 9.22
CA ASN A 28 66.49 22.70 9.48
C ASN A 28 65.90 21.36 8.98
N VAL A 29 66.62 20.63 8.12
CA VAL A 29 66.13 19.46 7.36
C VAL A 29 66.13 18.15 8.20
N GLU A 30 66.12 18.24 9.53
CA GLU A 30 66.23 17.05 10.40
C GLU A 30 64.90 16.51 10.96
N GLU A 31 63.76 17.18 10.75
CA GLU A 31 62.46 16.72 11.30
C GLU A 31 61.55 15.96 10.32
N VAL A 32 61.95 15.76 9.08
CA VAL A 32 61.10 15.12 8.05
C VAL A 32 61.54 13.65 7.87
N GLY A 33 60.86 12.74 8.58
CA GLY A 33 61.12 11.30 8.48
C GLY A 33 60.95 10.78 7.04
N PRO A 34 61.68 9.73 6.64
CA PRO A 34 61.65 9.22 5.27
C PRO A 34 60.25 8.68 4.94
N GLY A 35 59.52 9.44 4.11
CA GLY A 35 58.15 9.12 3.69
C GLY A 35 57.14 10.27 3.81
N SER A 36 57.51 11.43 4.36
CA SER A 36 56.61 12.59 4.40
C SER A 36 56.83 13.54 3.20
N VAL A 37 55.75 13.80 2.46
CA VAL A 37 55.70 14.79 1.39
C VAL A 37 55.76 16.19 2.04
N PRO A 38 56.66 17.10 1.62
CA PRO A 38 56.71 18.44 2.19
C PRO A 38 55.37 19.18 1.96
N PRO A 39 54.91 20.00 2.92
CA PRO A 39 53.71 20.81 2.75
C PRO A 39 53.77 21.67 1.48
N ALA A 40 52.64 21.84 0.77
CA ALA A 40 52.58 22.58 -0.49
C ALA A 40 53.13 24.03 -0.41
N SER A 41 53.07 24.64 0.78
CA SER A 41 53.64 25.97 1.06
C SER A 41 55.16 26.05 0.94
N LEU A 42 55.86 24.96 1.28
CA LEU A 42 57.33 24.84 1.16
C LEU A 42 57.78 24.62 -0.28
N VAL A 43 56.92 24.05 -1.14
CA VAL A 43 57.24 23.75 -2.55
C VAL A 43 56.99 24.95 -3.46
N TYR A 44 55.96 25.75 -3.18
CA TYR A 44 55.47 26.78 -4.10
C TYR A 44 55.50 28.22 -3.56
N GLY A 45 55.99 28.45 -2.34
CA GLY A 45 56.29 29.80 -1.83
C GLY A 45 55.08 30.70 -1.55
N TYR A 46 53.91 30.13 -1.25
CA TYR A 46 52.69 30.88 -0.93
C TYR A 46 52.11 30.46 0.43
N ASP A 47 51.33 31.37 1.05
CA ASP A 47 50.60 31.09 2.29
C ASP A 47 49.40 30.16 2.02
N PRO A 48 49.44 28.89 2.46
CA PRO A 48 48.40 27.91 2.19
C PRO A 48 47.09 28.24 2.92
N ASP A 49 47.14 29.05 3.99
CA ASP A 49 45.94 29.48 4.71
C ASP A 49 45.18 30.60 3.96
N LYS A 50 45.76 31.22 2.92
CA LYS A 50 45.11 32.34 2.20
C LYS A 50 43.81 31.93 1.48
N LEU A 51 43.69 30.68 1.06
CA LEU A 51 42.49 30.15 0.39
C LEU A 51 41.49 29.51 1.37
N LYS A 52 41.88 29.37 2.63
CA LYS A 52 41.10 28.66 3.65
C LYS A 52 39.73 29.30 3.86
N GLY A 53 38.70 28.47 3.87
CA GLY A 53 37.30 28.90 4.02
C GLY A 53 36.67 29.49 2.75
N LYS A 54 37.40 29.58 1.63
CA LYS A 54 36.81 29.91 0.32
C LYS A 54 36.20 28.66 -0.30
N LYS A 55 34.99 28.77 -0.83
CA LYS A 55 34.36 27.68 -1.58
C LYS A 55 35.10 27.42 -2.88
N VAL A 56 35.38 26.17 -3.23
CA VAL A 56 35.94 25.76 -4.53
C VAL A 56 34.96 24.82 -5.22
N ILE A 57 34.52 25.20 -6.42
CA ILE A 57 33.55 24.45 -7.21
C ILE A 57 34.15 24.14 -8.57
N PHE A 58 34.21 22.86 -8.93
CA PHE A 58 34.56 22.45 -10.28
C PHE A 58 33.34 22.51 -11.20
N VAL A 59 33.51 23.07 -12.38
CA VAL A 59 32.45 23.20 -13.38
C VAL A 59 32.78 22.30 -14.57
N VAL A 60 32.07 21.18 -14.66
CA VAL A 60 32.33 20.07 -15.59
C VAL A 60 31.16 19.93 -16.56
N GLY A 61 31.45 19.51 -17.79
CA GLY A 61 30.46 19.27 -18.83
C GLY A 61 31.08 19.37 -20.22
N GLY A 62 30.42 18.82 -21.23
CA GLY A 62 30.96 18.79 -22.58
C GLY A 62 31.03 20.16 -23.27
N PRO A 63 31.74 20.28 -24.40
CA PRO A 63 31.81 21.54 -25.14
C PRO A 63 30.41 21.96 -25.62
N GLY A 64 30.02 23.22 -25.40
CA GLY A 64 28.70 23.71 -25.86
C GLY A 64 27.54 23.55 -24.87
N CYS A 65 27.73 22.90 -23.71
CA CYS A 65 26.68 22.73 -22.71
C CYS A 65 26.34 23.98 -21.85
N GLY A 66 26.90 25.16 -22.16
CA GLY A 66 26.49 26.40 -21.48
C GLY A 66 27.20 26.75 -20.16
N LYS A 67 28.27 26.03 -19.76
CA LYS A 67 29.08 26.32 -18.55
C LYS A 67 29.41 27.79 -18.35
N GLY A 68 29.95 28.45 -19.38
CA GLY A 68 30.37 29.86 -19.30
C GLY A 68 29.22 30.80 -18.96
N THR A 69 28.08 30.65 -19.65
CA THR A 69 26.85 31.42 -19.39
C THR A 69 26.40 31.28 -17.94
N GLN A 70 26.46 30.06 -17.40
CA GLN A 70 26.05 29.80 -16.01
C GLN A 70 27.09 30.33 -15.01
N CYS A 71 28.39 30.21 -15.30
CA CYS A 71 29.45 30.78 -14.48
C CYS A 71 29.30 32.29 -14.30
N GLU A 72 28.99 33.03 -15.37
CA GLU A 72 28.75 34.49 -15.30
C GLU A 72 27.60 34.83 -14.34
N ARG A 73 26.51 34.07 -14.38
CA ARG A 73 25.36 34.27 -13.49
C ARG A 73 25.67 33.90 -12.04
N ILE A 74 26.42 32.82 -11.81
CA ILE A 74 26.87 32.41 -10.47
C ILE A 74 27.80 33.49 -9.87
N VAL A 75 28.74 34.02 -10.65
CA VAL A 75 29.61 35.14 -10.24
C VAL A 75 28.78 36.33 -9.80
N ALA A 76 27.78 36.72 -10.60
CA ALA A 76 26.91 37.85 -10.28
C ALA A 76 26.09 37.66 -9.00
N LYS A 77 25.58 36.43 -8.74
CA LYS A 77 24.75 36.14 -7.57
C LYS A 77 25.55 35.94 -6.27
N TYR A 78 26.64 35.18 -6.33
CA TYR A 78 27.36 34.72 -5.13
C TYR A 78 28.66 35.48 -4.84
N GLY A 79 29.11 36.34 -5.76
CA GLY A 79 30.39 37.05 -5.62
C GLY A 79 31.59 36.11 -5.71
N TYR A 80 31.45 35.02 -6.46
CA TYR A 80 32.56 34.11 -6.77
C TYR A 80 33.44 34.68 -7.87
N THR A 81 34.65 34.13 -8.03
CA THR A 81 35.53 34.40 -9.16
C THR A 81 35.51 33.21 -10.11
N HIS A 82 35.21 33.47 -11.38
CA HIS A 82 35.31 32.47 -12.43
C HIS A 82 36.72 32.42 -13.00
N LEU A 83 37.32 31.23 -12.98
CA LEU A 83 38.63 30.94 -13.52
C LEU A 83 38.49 29.84 -14.57
N SER A 84 38.55 30.22 -15.85
CA SER A 84 38.60 29.26 -16.95
C SER A 84 40.06 28.90 -17.26
N SER A 85 40.41 27.62 -17.20
CA SER A 85 41.75 27.16 -17.59
C SER A 85 42.10 27.59 -19.01
N GLY A 86 41.13 27.59 -19.92
CA GLY A 86 41.32 28.03 -21.30
C GLY A 86 41.61 29.53 -21.44
N ASP A 87 40.99 30.38 -20.61
CA ASP A 87 41.27 31.82 -20.63
C ASP A 87 42.63 32.14 -20.02
N LEU A 88 42.97 31.52 -18.88
CA LEU A 88 44.28 31.66 -18.25
C LEU A 88 45.42 31.28 -19.21
N LEU A 89 45.25 30.18 -19.96
CA LEU A 89 46.22 29.77 -20.97
C LEU A 89 46.34 30.77 -22.13
N ARG A 90 45.21 31.31 -22.61
CA ARG A 90 45.23 32.33 -23.68
C ARG A 90 45.88 33.63 -23.23
N ASP A 91 45.62 34.06 -22.00
CA ASP A 91 46.19 35.28 -21.47
C ASP A 91 47.70 35.12 -21.18
N GLU A 92 48.12 33.93 -20.73
CA GLU A 92 49.54 33.57 -20.62
C GLU A 92 50.23 33.61 -21.99
N VAL A 93 49.60 33.07 -23.04
CA VAL A 93 50.12 33.16 -24.43
C VAL A 93 50.23 34.61 -24.89
N LYS A 94 49.21 35.44 -24.64
CA LYS A 94 49.22 36.87 -25.00
C LYS A 94 50.29 37.67 -24.25
N SER A 95 50.66 37.26 -23.04
CA SER A 95 51.70 37.93 -22.24
C SER A 95 53.08 37.92 -22.91
N GLY A 96 53.33 36.97 -23.82
CA GLY A 96 54.61 36.80 -24.51
C GLY A 96 55.72 36.20 -23.62
N SER A 97 55.37 35.67 -22.44
CA SER A 97 56.32 35.00 -21.55
C SER A 97 56.96 33.77 -22.21
N GLU A 98 58.10 33.31 -21.69
CA GLU A 98 58.74 32.07 -22.15
C GLU A 98 57.82 30.84 -21.99
N ARG A 99 56.94 30.85 -20.98
CA ARG A 99 55.86 29.87 -20.78
C ARG A 99 54.80 30.00 -21.88
N GLY A 100 54.34 31.22 -22.16
CA GLY A 100 53.37 31.54 -23.20
C GLY A 100 53.80 31.08 -24.58
N LYS A 101 55.07 31.27 -24.96
CA LYS A 101 55.62 30.78 -26.24
C LYS A 101 55.49 29.26 -26.41
N LYS A 102 55.78 28.49 -25.36
CA LYS A 102 55.64 27.02 -25.36
C LYS A 102 54.17 26.59 -25.42
N LEU A 103 53.27 27.36 -24.79
CA LEU A 103 51.83 27.07 -24.81
C LEU A 103 51.21 27.29 -26.20
N THR A 104 51.67 28.30 -26.96
CA THR A 104 51.22 28.55 -28.33
C THR A 104 51.33 27.30 -29.21
N GLU A 105 52.50 26.64 -29.20
CA GLU A 105 52.75 25.45 -30.02
C GLU A 105 51.86 24.26 -29.64
N ILE A 106 51.58 24.08 -28.35
CA ILE A 106 50.74 22.98 -27.84
C ILE A 106 49.26 23.23 -28.19
N MET A 107 48.80 24.46 -28.02
CA MET A 107 47.40 24.85 -28.25
C MET A 107 47.04 24.85 -29.73
N GLU A 108 47.92 25.30 -30.62
CA GLU A 108 47.72 25.23 -32.09
C GLU A 108 47.58 23.79 -32.60
N GLN A 109 48.23 22.83 -31.94
CA GLN A 109 48.15 21.40 -32.28
C GLN A 109 46.92 20.69 -31.68
N GLY A 110 46.10 21.41 -30.89
CA GLY A 110 44.93 20.83 -30.22
C GLY A 110 45.27 19.81 -29.13
N LYS A 111 46.49 19.85 -28.58
CA LYS A 111 46.95 18.95 -27.50
C LYS A 111 46.59 19.51 -26.13
N LEU A 112 46.46 18.64 -25.13
CA LEU A 112 46.31 19.05 -23.74
C LEU A 112 47.62 19.67 -23.22
N VAL A 113 47.49 20.80 -22.55
CA VAL A 113 48.61 21.44 -21.83
C VAL A 113 48.99 20.58 -20.63
N PRO A 114 50.29 20.42 -20.31
CA PRO A 114 50.74 19.67 -19.14
C PRO A 114 50.02 20.10 -17.84
N MET A 115 49.66 19.13 -17.03
CA MET A 115 48.86 19.31 -15.82
C MET A 115 49.48 20.31 -14.85
N GLU A 116 50.78 20.22 -14.60
CA GLU A 116 51.53 21.07 -13.68
C GLU A 116 51.43 22.53 -14.09
N THR A 117 51.45 22.78 -15.41
CA THR A 117 51.33 24.13 -15.96
C THR A 117 49.93 24.70 -15.74
N VAL A 118 48.87 23.91 -15.85
CA VAL A 118 47.51 24.40 -15.61
C VAL A 118 47.27 24.62 -14.12
N LEU A 119 47.80 23.72 -13.28
CA LEU A 119 47.66 23.76 -11.83
C LEU A 119 48.33 24.99 -11.21
N GLU A 120 49.53 25.36 -11.66
CA GLU A 120 50.20 26.60 -11.25
C GLU A 120 49.40 27.86 -11.66
N LEU A 121 48.93 27.95 -12.90
CA LEU A 121 48.18 29.12 -13.38
C LEU A 121 46.88 29.31 -12.58
N LEU A 122 46.18 28.21 -12.28
CA LEU A 122 44.98 28.24 -11.46
C LEU A 122 45.29 28.70 -10.04
N ARG A 123 46.34 28.17 -9.42
CA ARG A 123 46.78 28.56 -8.08
C ARG A 123 47.08 30.05 -8.00
N ASP A 124 47.91 30.57 -8.89
CA ASP A 124 48.33 31.98 -8.88
C ASP A 124 47.13 32.91 -9.06
N ALA A 125 46.21 32.55 -9.97
CA ALA A 125 44.99 33.29 -10.19
C ALA A 125 44.05 33.28 -8.97
N MET A 126 43.94 32.15 -8.27
CA MET A 126 43.15 32.04 -7.03
C MET A 126 43.74 32.90 -5.91
N ILE A 127 45.05 32.83 -5.69
CA ILE A 127 45.76 33.59 -4.65
C ILE A 127 45.65 35.10 -4.89
N ALA A 128 45.76 35.53 -6.14
CA ALA A 128 45.63 36.93 -6.53
C ALA A 128 44.21 37.49 -6.28
N LYS A 129 43.20 36.61 -6.20
CA LYS A 129 41.79 36.99 -6.01
C LYS A 129 41.20 36.56 -4.66
N ALA A 130 41.99 35.92 -3.80
CA ALA A 130 41.56 35.39 -2.51
C ALA A 130 40.93 36.46 -1.60
N ASP A 131 41.48 37.67 -1.62
CA ASP A 131 41.02 38.77 -0.76
C ASP A 131 39.69 39.38 -1.24
N THR A 132 39.36 39.23 -2.52
CA THR A 132 38.18 39.85 -3.15
C THR A 132 37.06 38.86 -3.47
N SER A 133 37.36 37.56 -3.49
CA SER A 133 36.41 36.52 -3.93
C SER A 133 35.73 35.82 -2.75
N ASN A 134 34.43 35.53 -2.86
CA ASN A 134 33.72 34.70 -1.88
C ASN A 134 33.92 33.18 -2.11
N GLY A 135 34.43 32.80 -3.29
CA GLY A 135 34.62 31.42 -3.72
C GLY A 135 35.11 31.36 -5.17
N PHE A 136 35.47 30.18 -5.66
CA PHE A 136 36.07 30.00 -6.97
C PHE A 136 35.31 28.99 -7.81
N LEU A 137 35.00 29.36 -9.05
CA LEU A 137 34.47 28.46 -10.07
C LEU A 137 35.61 28.10 -11.01
N ILE A 138 36.02 26.83 -10.99
CA ILE A 138 37.09 26.32 -11.84
C ILE A 138 36.45 25.67 -13.06
N ASP A 139 36.51 26.35 -14.21
CA ASP A 139 35.89 25.91 -15.47
C ASP A 139 36.94 25.38 -16.45
N GLY A 140 36.61 24.28 -17.11
CA GLY A 140 37.52 23.61 -18.04
C GLY A 140 38.66 22.84 -17.37
N TYR A 141 38.55 22.61 -16.06
CA TYR A 141 39.44 21.80 -15.22
C TYR A 141 38.63 21.27 -14.01
N PRO A 142 38.82 20.02 -13.55
CA PRO A 142 39.70 19.00 -14.10
C PRO A 142 39.11 18.33 -15.35
N ARG A 143 39.97 17.91 -16.27
CA ARG A 143 39.64 17.15 -17.50
C ARG A 143 39.97 15.67 -17.40
N GLU A 144 40.72 15.29 -16.39
CA GLU A 144 41.11 13.92 -16.04
C GLU A 144 41.06 13.79 -14.51
N VAL A 145 40.81 12.58 -13.99
CA VAL A 145 40.68 12.35 -12.54
C VAL A 145 41.91 12.81 -11.77
N ILE A 146 43.11 12.53 -12.30
CA ILE A 146 44.39 12.89 -11.68
C ILE A 146 44.54 14.41 -11.47
N GLN A 147 44.01 15.22 -12.40
CA GLN A 147 44.03 16.67 -12.28
C GLN A 147 43.22 17.15 -11.08
N GLY A 148 42.06 16.53 -10.84
CA GLY A 148 41.24 16.84 -9.68
C GLY A 148 41.95 16.49 -8.37
N THR A 149 42.52 15.28 -8.28
CA THR A 149 43.21 14.83 -7.06
C THR A 149 44.48 15.64 -6.76
N GLU A 150 45.23 16.03 -7.79
CA GLU A 150 46.41 16.89 -7.63
C GLU A 150 46.02 18.31 -7.21
N PHE A 151 44.93 18.87 -7.74
CA PHE A 151 44.41 20.15 -7.27
C PHE A 151 43.98 20.08 -5.80
N GLU A 152 43.22 19.05 -5.41
CA GLU A 152 42.78 18.87 -4.02
C GLU A 152 43.96 18.71 -3.05
N SER A 153 45.03 18.04 -3.49
CA SER A 153 46.23 17.78 -2.66
C SER A 153 47.17 18.99 -2.55
N ASN A 154 47.28 19.81 -3.60
CA ASN A 154 48.31 20.85 -3.69
C ASN A 154 47.79 22.30 -3.62
N ILE A 155 46.47 22.49 -3.71
CA ILE A 155 45.83 23.82 -3.68
C ILE A 155 44.77 23.86 -2.59
N GLN A 156 43.62 23.22 -2.81
CA GLN A 156 42.51 23.19 -1.87
C GLN A 156 41.51 22.10 -2.24
N GLU A 157 40.89 21.49 -1.24
CA GLU A 157 39.81 20.53 -1.42
C GLU A 157 38.64 21.14 -2.21
N CYS A 158 38.05 20.36 -3.11
CA CYS A 158 36.85 20.76 -3.84
C CYS A 158 35.61 20.57 -2.97
N ASP A 159 34.75 21.58 -2.86
CA ASP A 159 33.50 21.50 -2.09
C ASP A 159 32.38 20.82 -2.88
N CYS A 160 32.35 21.02 -4.21
CA CYS A 160 31.25 20.61 -5.06
C CYS A 160 31.69 20.56 -6.54
N VAL A 161 31.12 19.63 -7.30
CA VAL A 161 31.27 19.57 -8.75
C VAL A 161 29.92 19.80 -9.41
N LEU A 162 29.77 20.89 -10.16
CA LEU A 162 28.60 21.15 -10.99
C LEU A 162 28.81 20.49 -12.35
N TYR A 163 27.99 19.49 -12.67
CA TYR A 163 28.03 18.78 -13.95
C TYR A 163 26.86 19.20 -14.85
N PHE A 164 27.16 19.86 -15.96
CA PHE A 164 26.17 20.27 -16.96
C PHE A 164 25.99 19.17 -18.01
N GLU A 165 24.92 18.41 -17.87
CA GLU A 165 24.55 17.28 -18.73
C GLU A 165 23.85 17.78 -20.00
N CYS A 166 24.32 17.32 -21.15
CA CYS A 166 23.83 17.75 -22.46
C CYS A 166 24.15 16.65 -23.48
N SER A 167 23.22 16.38 -24.39
CA SER A 167 23.41 15.40 -25.47
C SER A 167 24.50 15.82 -26.46
N ALA A 168 25.09 14.83 -27.13
CA ALA A 168 26.06 15.07 -28.18
C ALA A 168 25.46 15.88 -29.35
N GLU A 169 24.18 15.65 -29.68
CA GLU A 169 23.46 16.41 -30.70
C GLU A 169 23.35 17.88 -30.32
N THR A 170 22.83 18.20 -29.12
CA THR A 170 22.64 19.57 -28.66
C THR A 170 23.97 20.31 -28.51
N MET A 171 25.00 19.63 -27.98
CA MET A 171 26.37 20.19 -27.92
C MET A 171 26.90 20.53 -29.32
N THR A 172 26.74 19.62 -30.28
CA THR A 172 27.18 19.83 -31.67
C THR A 172 26.44 21.01 -32.31
N GLU A 173 25.11 21.06 -32.18
CA GLU A 173 24.29 22.15 -32.71
C GLU A 173 24.70 23.51 -32.14
N ARG A 174 24.87 23.60 -30.81
CA ARG A 174 25.28 24.84 -30.14
C ARG A 174 26.69 25.27 -30.55
N LEU A 175 27.63 24.33 -30.71
CA LEU A 175 28.99 24.64 -31.17
C LEU A 175 29.01 25.15 -32.61
N LEU A 176 28.22 24.53 -33.51
CA LEU A 176 28.07 24.99 -34.90
C LEU A 176 27.39 26.38 -34.97
N GLY A 177 26.41 26.65 -34.10
CA GLY A 177 25.79 27.98 -33.97
C GLY A 177 26.79 29.04 -33.47
N ARG A 178 27.65 28.67 -32.52
CA ARG A 178 28.70 29.54 -31.97
C ARG A 178 29.81 29.85 -32.99
N ALA A 179 30.16 28.90 -33.86
CA ALA A 179 31.12 29.11 -34.95
C ALA A 179 30.67 30.24 -35.90
N LYS A 180 29.36 30.36 -36.14
CA LYS A 180 28.77 31.39 -37.01
C LYS A 180 28.74 32.79 -36.38
N THR A 181 28.75 32.88 -35.05
CA THR A 181 28.46 34.13 -34.31
C THR A 181 29.66 34.69 -33.55
N SER A 182 30.62 33.86 -33.12
CA SER A 182 31.70 34.27 -32.20
C SER A 182 33.10 34.39 -32.82
N GLY A 183 33.29 33.95 -34.07
CA GLY A 183 34.60 34.00 -34.74
C GLY A 183 35.67 33.06 -34.18
N ARG A 184 35.30 32.05 -33.38
CA ARG A 184 36.23 30.98 -32.95
C ARG A 184 36.65 30.13 -34.14
N VAL A 185 37.91 30.29 -34.55
CA VAL A 185 38.55 29.62 -35.70
C VAL A 185 38.67 28.10 -35.53
N ASP A 186 38.51 27.59 -34.31
CA ASP A 186 38.64 26.18 -33.94
C ASP A 186 37.30 25.41 -33.86
N ASP A 187 36.14 26.06 -33.99
CA ASP A 187 34.83 25.38 -33.93
C ASP A 187 34.40 24.85 -35.33
N ASN A 188 35.19 23.94 -35.93
CA ASN A 188 34.84 23.20 -37.16
C ASN A 188 34.41 21.75 -36.85
N GLU A 189 33.71 21.09 -37.80
CA GLU A 189 33.10 19.77 -37.57
C GLU A 189 34.11 18.70 -37.08
N GLU A 190 35.34 18.71 -37.62
CA GLU A 190 36.39 17.77 -37.22
C GLU A 190 36.88 18.04 -35.79
N THR A 191 36.99 19.31 -35.41
CA THR A 191 37.45 19.72 -34.09
C THR A 191 36.36 19.52 -33.03
N ILE A 192 35.07 19.72 -33.40
CA ILE A 192 33.93 19.43 -32.54
C ILE A 192 33.91 17.94 -32.16
N LYS A 193 34.07 17.05 -33.15
CA LYS A 193 34.16 15.60 -32.90
C LYS A 193 35.30 15.25 -31.94
N LYS A 194 36.52 15.74 -32.19
CA LYS A 194 37.67 15.52 -31.29
C LYS A 194 37.42 16.01 -29.87
N ARG A 195 36.73 17.13 -29.70
CA ARG A 195 36.40 17.69 -28.38
C ARG A 195 35.35 16.88 -27.63
N LEU A 196 34.37 16.33 -28.35
CA LEU A 196 33.38 15.40 -27.79
C LEU A 196 34.05 14.08 -27.40
N ASP A 197 34.87 13.49 -28.28
CA ASP A 197 35.61 12.27 -27.98
C ASP A 197 36.53 12.44 -26.76
N THR A 198 37.25 13.56 -26.68
CA THR A 198 38.09 13.87 -25.52
C THR A 198 37.27 14.03 -24.24
N PHE A 199 36.08 14.63 -24.33
CA PHE A 199 35.20 14.78 -23.18
C PHE A 199 34.75 13.42 -22.65
N TYR A 200 34.22 12.53 -23.49
CA TYR A 200 33.77 11.20 -23.07
C TYR A 200 34.92 10.30 -22.61
N SER A 201 36.07 10.32 -23.30
CA SER A 201 37.18 9.43 -22.97
C SER A 201 37.98 9.85 -21.73
N ALA A 202 38.10 11.15 -21.44
CA ALA A 202 38.98 11.66 -20.38
C ALA A 202 38.24 12.43 -19.27
N THR A 203 37.23 13.24 -19.63
CA THR A 203 36.55 14.14 -18.68
C THR A 203 35.33 13.51 -18.02
N GLU A 204 34.59 12.63 -18.69
CA GLU A 204 33.48 11.90 -18.09
C GLU A 204 33.89 11.04 -16.87
N PRO A 205 35.05 10.36 -16.84
CA PRO A 205 35.55 9.68 -15.63
C PRO A 205 35.69 10.58 -14.39
N VAL A 206 35.87 11.90 -14.56
CA VAL A 206 35.87 12.86 -13.45
C VAL A 206 34.51 12.92 -12.78
N VAL A 207 33.43 12.83 -13.57
CA VAL A 207 32.04 12.86 -13.08
C VAL A 207 31.83 11.68 -12.13
N SER A 208 32.16 10.46 -12.57
CA SER A 208 32.06 9.24 -11.75
C SER A 208 32.90 9.35 -10.47
N HIS A 209 34.15 9.82 -10.56
CA HIS A 209 35.02 9.96 -9.40
C HIS A 209 34.46 10.88 -8.30
N TYR A 210 33.84 12.01 -8.67
CA TYR A 210 33.26 12.94 -7.71
C TYR A 210 31.82 12.59 -7.30
N GLU A 211 31.13 11.76 -8.09
CA GLU A 211 29.85 11.13 -7.73
C GLU A 211 30.05 10.14 -6.58
N GLU A 212 31.04 9.25 -6.70
CA GLU A 212 31.41 8.30 -5.63
C GLU A 212 31.81 9.01 -4.33
N LYS A 213 32.39 10.21 -4.42
CA LYS A 213 32.74 11.06 -3.27
C LYS A 213 31.55 11.87 -2.70
N GLY A 214 30.36 11.78 -3.29
CA GLY A 214 29.16 12.53 -2.86
C GLY A 214 29.20 14.04 -3.13
N LYS A 215 30.17 14.51 -3.94
CA LYS A 215 30.40 15.93 -4.22
C LYS A 215 29.78 16.41 -5.55
N LEU A 216 29.25 15.49 -6.36
CA LEU A 216 28.63 15.82 -7.65
C LEU A 216 27.24 16.43 -7.50
N ARG A 217 26.92 17.41 -8.35
CA ARG A 217 25.58 17.99 -8.56
C ARG A 217 25.32 18.06 -10.07
N LYS A 218 24.38 17.24 -10.55
CA LYS A 218 24.02 17.19 -11.98
C LYS A 218 22.98 18.26 -12.30
N ILE A 219 23.19 18.96 -13.42
CA ILE A 219 22.34 20.03 -13.93
C ILE A 219 22.00 19.69 -15.38
N ASN A 220 20.72 19.53 -15.70
CA ASN A 220 20.29 19.36 -17.08
C ASN A 220 20.47 20.67 -17.84
N ALA A 221 21.35 20.66 -18.85
CA ALA A 221 21.75 21.84 -19.60
C ALA A 221 21.04 21.98 -20.96
N GLU A 222 19.98 21.21 -21.22
CA GLU A 222 19.17 21.30 -22.43
C GLU A 222 17.96 22.24 -22.29
N ARG A 223 17.65 22.63 -21.05
CA ARG A 223 16.56 23.57 -20.71
C ARG A 223 16.88 25.03 -21.08
N GLU A 224 15.89 25.90 -20.88
CA GLU A 224 16.04 27.35 -20.99
C GLU A 224 17.05 27.90 -19.96
N VAL A 225 17.80 28.95 -20.35
CA VAL A 225 18.95 29.46 -19.57
C VAL A 225 18.57 29.86 -18.14
N GLU A 226 17.41 30.46 -17.96
CA GLU A 226 16.83 30.85 -16.67
C GLU A 226 16.52 29.64 -15.78
N ALA A 227 15.97 28.57 -16.37
CA ALA A 227 15.65 27.34 -15.65
C ALA A 227 16.93 26.61 -15.20
N ILE A 228 17.91 26.51 -16.10
CA ILE A 228 19.25 25.97 -15.76
C ILE A 228 19.85 26.76 -14.59
N PHE A 229 19.73 28.09 -14.59
CA PHE A 229 20.28 28.91 -13.51
C PHE A 229 19.56 28.72 -12.18
N ALA A 230 18.24 28.47 -12.21
CA ALA A 230 17.47 28.12 -11.02
C ALA A 230 17.96 26.80 -10.41
N ASP A 231 18.18 25.77 -11.24
CA ASP A 231 18.70 24.47 -10.82
C ASP A 231 20.11 24.61 -10.20
N VAL A 232 20.98 25.40 -10.84
CA VAL A 232 22.31 25.73 -10.32
C VAL A 232 22.21 26.42 -8.96
N CYS A 233 21.26 27.35 -8.79
CA CYS A 233 21.07 28.03 -7.53
C CYS A 233 20.66 27.06 -6.42
N ALA A 234 19.71 26.17 -6.71
CA ALA A 234 19.27 25.14 -5.77
C ALA A 234 20.43 24.22 -5.35
N ALA A 235 21.23 23.77 -6.33
CA ALA A 235 22.39 22.92 -6.08
C ALA A 235 23.44 23.58 -5.18
N LEU A 236 23.66 24.89 -5.31
CA LEU A 236 24.64 25.65 -4.52
C LEU A 236 24.12 26.13 -3.16
N ASP A 237 22.85 26.50 -3.08
CA ASP A 237 22.23 27.08 -1.86
C ASP A 237 21.89 26.02 -0.80
N GLY A 238 21.99 24.72 -1.14
CA GLY A 238 21.61 23.62 -0.24
C GLY A 238 20.11 23.63 0.12
N LYS A 239 19.31 24.47 -0.55
CA LYS A 239 17.87 24.38 -0.60
C LYS A 239 17.57 23.40 -1.72
N GLU A 240 16.97 22.26 -1.40
CA GLU A 240 16.25 21.47 -2.39
C GLU A 240 15.17 22.38 -2.99
N GLY A 241 15.55 23.07 -4.05
CA GLY A 241 14.85 24.23 -4.58
C GLY A 241 14.31 23.92 -5.95
N GLY A 242 13.00 23.74 -6.04
CA GLY A 242 12.25 23.87 -7.29
C GLY A 242 12.42 22.73 -8.29
N LYS A 243 12.06 21.51 -7.88
CA LYS A 243 11.69 20.44 -8.81
C LYS A 243 10.42 20.84 -9.56
N GLU A 244 10.54 21.46 -10.74
CA GLU A 244 9.56 21.28 -11.82
C GLU A 244 10.29 21.19 -13.18
N ASP A 245 9.99 20.08 -13.88
CA ASP A 245 10.37 19.66 -15.24
C ASP A 245 11.85 19.63 -15.57
N GLU A 246 12.66 18.64 -15.18
CA GLU A 246 12.75 17.35 -15.90
C GLU A 246 13.30 16.21 -15.00
N GLY A 247 13.47 16.47 -13.70
CA GLY A 247 13.82 15.47 -12.67
C GLY A 247 12.65 14.62 -12.18
N GLY A 248 11.46 14.76 -12.78
CA GLY A 248 10.23 14.11 -12.34
C GLY A 248 10.13 12.62 -12.64
N LYS A 249 11.18 11.98 -13.17
CA LYS A 249 11.15 10.58 -13.59
C LYS A 249 11.96 9.66 -12.66
N GLU A 250 13.19 10.01 -12.27
CA GLU A 250 13.97 9.12 -11.39
C GLU A 250 13.44 9.09 -9.94
N ASP A 251 12.81 10.16 -9.48
CA ASP A 251 12.04 10.19 -8.22
C ASP A 251 10.71 9.41 -8.33
N ALA A 252 10.18 9.23 -9.54
CA ALA A 252 8.88 8.57 -9.75
C ALA A 252 8.91 7.07 -9.47
N LEU A 253 10.11 6.47 -9.51
CA LEU A 253 10.32 5.07 -9.12
C LEU A 253 10.59 4.92 -7.61
N GLN A 254 10.83 6.02 -6.89
CA GLN A 254 11.15 5.98 -5.47
C GLN A 254 9.94 5.49 -4.67
N GLY A 255 10.16 4.48 -3.81
CA GLY A 255 9.09 3.83 -3.03
C GLY A 255 8.22 2.85 -3.81
N LYS A 256 8.44 2.64 -5.12
CA LYS A 256 7.77 1.61 -5.91
C LYS A 256 8.49 0.28 -5.73
N LYS A 257 7.74 -0.79 -5.43
CA LYS A 257 8.31 -2.15 -5.35
C LYS A 257 8.76 -2.61 -6.74
N VAL A 258 9.99 -3.10 -6.89
CA VAL A 258 10.51 -3.69 -8.12
C VAL A 258 10.81 -5.17 -7.89
N ILE A 259 10.15 -6.02 -8.67
CA ILE A 259 10.22 -7.48 -8.53
C ILE A 259 10.71 -8.08 -9.84
N PHE A 260 11.79 -8.85 -9.77
CA PHE A 260 12.23 -9.66 -10.91
C PHE A 260 11.49 -10.98 -10.95
N VAL A 261 11.02 -11.36 -12.13
CA VAL A 261 10.27 -12.60 -12.34
C VAL A 261 11.13 -13.57 -13.17
N VAL A 262 11.64 -14.60 -12.49
CA VAL A 262 12.63 -15.54 -13.02
C VAL A 262 12.06 -16.96 -13.06
N GLY A 263 12.44 -17.74 -14.06
CA GLY A 263 12.03 -19.13 -14.22
C GLY A 263 12.18 -19.59 -15.67
N GLY A 264 12.21 -20.91 -15.87
CA GLY A 264 12.42 -21.48 -17.20
C GLY A 264 11.25 -21.23 -18.18
N PRO A 265 11.44 -21.49 -19.48
CA PRO A 265 10.37 -21.34 -20.47
C PRO A 265 9.20 -22.29 -20.13
N GLY A 266 7.96 -21.80 -20.14
CA GLY A 266 6.79 -22.65 -19.85
C GLY A 266 6.43 -22.83 -18.37
N CYS A 267 7.21 -22.28 -17.43
CA CYS A 267 6.91 -22.41 -16.00
C CYS A 267 5.70 -21.58 -15.50
N GLY A 268 5.12 -20.70 -16.33
CA GLY A 268 3.90 -19.95 -15.98
C GLY A 268 4.11 -18.49 -15.54
N LYS A 269 5.30 -17.90 -15.71
CA LYS A 269 5.60 -16.48 -15.38
C LYS A 269 4.52 -15.50 -15.84
N GLY A 270 4.18 -15.52 -17.14
CA GLY A 270 3.19 -14.59 -17.70
C GLY A 270 1.83 -14.68 -17.02
N THR A 271 1.33 -15.90 -16.79
CA THR A 271 0.06 -16.14 -16.06
C THR A 271 0.10 -15.57 -14.65
N GLN A 272 1.22 -15.73 -13.95
CA GLN A 272 1.36 -15.18 -12.59
C GLN A 272 1.53 -13.65 -12.62
N CYS A 273 2.27 -13.10 -13.58
CA CYS A 273 2.38 -11.65 -13.77
C CYS A 273 1.01 -10.99 -13.99
N GLU A 274 0.17 -11.54 -14.86
CA GLU A 274 -1.19 -11.04 -15.11
C GLU A 274 -2.01 -10.97 -13.83
N ARG A 275 -1.92 -12.00 -12.98
CA ARG A 275 -2.62 -12.04 -11.69
C ARG A 275 -2.05 -11.06 -10.66
N ILE A 276 -0.73 -10.90 -10.61
CA ILE A 276 -0.08 -9.92 -9.73
C ILE A 276 -0.46 -8.48 -10.16
N VAL A 277 -0.50 -8.19 -11.46
CA VAL A 277 -0.95 -6.90 -12.01
C VAL A 277 -2.39 -6.62 -11.56
N ALA A 278 -3.30 -7.56 -11.77
CA ALA A 278 -4.71 -7.42 -11.40
C ALA A 278 -4.89 -7.17 -9.88
N LYS A 279 -4.10 -7.85 -9.05
CA LYS A 279 -4.24 -7.81 -7.58
C LYS A 279 -3.53 -6.65 -6.90
N TYR A 280 -2.32 -6.30 -7.33
CA TYR A 280 -1.46 -5.32 -6.65
C TYR A 280 -1.35 -3.98 -7.39
N GLY A 281 -1.98 -3.84 -8.56
CA GLY A 281 -1.87 -2.62 -9.38
C GLY A 281 -0.45 -2.39 -9.89
N TYR A 282 0.33 -3.46 -10.07
CA TYR A 282 1.67 -3.38 -10.62
C TYR A 282 1.63 -3.28 -12.15
N THR A 283 2.73 -2.82 -12.74
CA THR A 283 2.93 -2.82 -14.20
C THR A 283 3.85 -3.98 -14.58
N HIS A 284 3.38 -4.84 -15.48
CA HIS A 284 4.18 -5.90 -16.06
C HIS A 284 4.98 -5.37 -17.26
N LEU A 285 6.30 -5.52 -17.19
CA LEU A 285 7.22 -5.16 -18.26
C LEU A 285 8.02 -6.38 -18.65
N SER A 286 7.83 -6.84 -19.90
CA SER A 286 8.57 -7.95 -20.48
C SER A 286 9.65 -7.41 -21.41
N SER A 287 10.91 -7.74 -21.14
CA SER A 287 12.04 -7.28 -21.97
C SER A 287 11.90 -7.70 -23.43
N GLY A 288 11.31 -8.89 -23.68
CA GLY A 288 11.07 -9.39 -25.02
C GLY A 288 9.94 -8.65 -25.75
N ASP A 289 8.92 -8.18 -25.05
CA ASP A 289 7.83 -7.38 -25.65
C ASP A 289 8.31 -5.98 -25.98
N LEU A 290 9.03 -5.33 -25.05
CA LEU A 290 9.63 -4.01 -25.29
C LEU A 290 10.54 -4.00 -26.53
N LEU A 291 11.38 -5.03 -26.71
CA LEU A 291 12.21 -5.15 -27.91
C LEU A 291 11.39 -5.31 -29.19
N ARG A 292 10.34 -6.13 -29.17
CA ARG A 292 9.46 -6.33 -30.34
C ARG A 292 8.69 -5.07 -30.69
N ASP A 293 8.22 -4.34 -29.70
CA ASP A 293 7.45 -3.13 -29.91
C ASP A 293 8.34 -1.97 -30.38
N GLU A 294 9.57 -1.88 -29.88
CA GLU A 294 10.58 -0.96 -30.40
C GLU A 294 10.90 -1.25 -31.88
N VAL A 295 11.08 -2.51 -32.26
CA VAL A 295 11.26 -2.92 -33.66
C VAL A 295 10.05 -2.53 -34.52
N LYS A 296 8.83 -2.80 -34.05
CA LYS A 296 7.59 -2.45 -34.77
C LYS A 296 7.41 -0.93 -34.91
N SER A 297 7.91 -0.14 -33.97
CA SER A 297 7.79 1.33 -34.02
C SER A 297 8.49 1.95 -35.22
N GLY A 298 9.49 1.25 -35.80
CA GLY A 298 10.30 1.76 -36.91
C GLY A 298 11.26 2.88 -36.53
N SER A 299 11.49 3.11 -35.23
CA SER A 299 12.48 4.08 -34.73
C SER A 299 13.90 3.75 -35.24
N GLU A 300 14.83 4.72 -35.18
CA GLU A 300 16.23 4.46 -35.53
C GLU A 300 16.86 3.37 -34.64
N ARG A 301 16.44 3.28 -33.37
CA ARG A 301 16.81 2.17 -32.46
C ARG A 301 16.16 0.86 -32.91
N GLY A 302 14.89 0.87 -33.28
CA GLY A 302 14.15 -0.27 -33.81
C GLY A 302 14.77 -0.86 -35.07
N LYS A 303 15.22 -0.02 -36.02
CA LYS A 303 15.94 -0.46 -37.23
C LYS A 303 17.24 -1.20 -36.90
N LYS A 304 18.04 -0.67 -35.97
CA LYS A 304 19.26 -1.34 -35.48
C LYS A 304 18.94 -2.66 -34.79
N LEU A 305 17.87 -2.71 -33.99
CA LEU A 305 17.41 -3.94 -33.34
C LEU A 305 16.97 -4.99 -34.36
N THR A 306 16.28 -4.60 -35.44
CA THR A 306 15.92 -5.51 -36.54
C THR A 306 17.15 -6.19 -37.11
N GLU A 307 18.21 -5.44 -37.43
CA GLU A 307 19.45 -6.00 -37.98
C GLU A 307 20.14 -6.98 -37.02
N ILE A 308 20.14 -6.70 -35.71
CA ILE A 308 20.71 -7.57 -34.67
C ILE A 308 19.89 -8.86 -34.53
N MET A 309 18.57 -8.72 -34.45
CA MET A 309 17.64 -9.84 -34.25
C MET A 309 17.57 -10.76 -35.48
N GLU A 310 17.62 -10.21 -36.70
CA GLU A 310 17.67 -11.00 -37.95
C GLU A 310 18.97 -11.81 -38.08
N LYS A 311 20.08 -11.31 -37.52
CA LYS A 311 21.37 -12.03 -37.46
C LYS A 311 21.43 -13.06 -36.33
N GLY A 312 20.42 -13.10 -35.45
CA GLY A 312 20.40 -13.96 -34.27
C GLY A 312 21.42 -13.54 -33.19
N GLU A 313 21.88 -12.30 -33.22
CA GLU A 313 22.82 -11.73 -32.26
C GLU A 313 22.08 -11.29 -30.98
N LEU A 314 22.79 -11.29 -29.85
CA LEU A 314 22.23 -10.83 -28.58
C LEU A 314 22.16 -9.30 -28.57
N VAL A 315 20.98 -8.77 -28.23
CA VAL A 315 20.79 -7.32 -28.07
C VAL A 315 21.69 -6.82 -26.92
N PRO A 316 22.46 -5.74 -27.13
CA PRO A 316 23.32 -5.17 -26.07
C PRO A 316 22.53 -4.85 -24.80
N MET A 317 23.14 -5.16 -23.65
CA MET A 317 22.54 -4.97 -22.33
C MET A 317 22.10 -3.52 -22.06
N SER A 318 22.90 -2.54 -22.49
CA SER A 318 22.57 -1.10 -22.34
C SER A 318 21.25 -0.75 -23.02
N VAL A 319 20.99 -1.28 -24.21
CA VAL A 319 19.76 -1.03 -24.96
C VAL A 319 18.53 -1.59 -24.23
N VAL A 320 18.66 -2.77 -23.63
CA VAL A 320 17.58 -3.39 -22.85
C VAL A 320 17.32 -2.62 -21.55
N LEU A 321 18.38 -2.15 -20.88
CA LEU A 321 18.28 -1.29 -19.70
C LEU A 321 17.57 0.02 -20.02
N ASP A 322 17.93 0.68 -21.11
CA ASP A 322 17.30 1.94 -21.54
C ASP A 322 15.81 1.74 -21.85
N LEU A 323 15.45 0.67 -22.59
CA LEU A 323 14.05 0.31 -22.85
C LEU A 323 13.26 0.09 -21.56
N LEU A 324 13.83 -0.67 -20.61
CA LEU A 324 13.19 -0.93 -19.33
C LEU A 324 13.01 0.35 -18.52
N LYS A 325 14.05 1.18 -18.43
CA LYS A 325 14.01 2.47 -17.73
C LYS A 325 12.94 3.38 -18.32
N GLU A 326 12.95 3.60 -19.63
CA GLU A 326 11.95 4.42 -20.32
C GLU A 326 10.51 3.92 -20.07
N ALA A 327 10.29 2.60 -20.16
CA ALA A 327 8.98 1.99 -19.93
C ALA A 327 8.51 2.10 -18.48
N MET A 328 9.40 1.89 -17.51
CA MET A 328 9.10 2.07 -16.08
C MET A 328 8.73 3.53 -15.79
N LEU A 329 9.53 4.46 -16.29
CA LEU A 329 9.31 5.89 -16.09
C LEU A 329 7.99 6.38 -16.71
N ALA A 330 7.62 5.85 -17.88
CA ALA A 330 6.35 6.17 -18.51
C ALA A 330 5.13 5.69 -17.71
N LYS A 331 5.30 4.67 -16.85
CA LYS A 331 4.24 4.05 -16.05
C LYS A 331 4.33 4.31 -14.55
N ALA A 332 5.31 5.08 -14.11
CA ALA A 332 5.59 5.33 -12.69
C ALA A 332 4.43 6.00 -11.94
N GLY A 333 3.69 6.90 -12.59
CA GLY A 333 2.52 7.57 -11.99
C GLY A 333 1.27 6.70 -11.87
N GLU A 334 1.13 5.67 -12.71
CA GLU A 334 -0.03 4.77 -12.75
C GLU A 334 0.19 3.50 -11.92
N SER A 335 1.45 3.09 -11.75
CA SER A 335 1.82 1.80 -11.20
C SER A 335 2.09 1.83 -9.69
N GLN A 336 1.64 0.82 -8.95
CA GLN A 336 2.00 0.64 -7.53
C GLN A 336 3.35 -0.09 -7.35
N GLY A 337 3.85 -0.73 -8.41
CA GLY A 337 5.12 -1.48 -8.43
C GLY A 337 5.39 -2.07 -9.81
N PHE A 338 6.56 -2.68 -10.03
CA PHE A 338 6.97 -3.18 -11.34
C PHE A 338 7.35 -4.65 -11.29
N LEU A 339 6.83 -5.41 -12.25
CA LEU A 339 7.21 -6.80 -12.51
C LEU A 339 8.08 -6.82 -13.76
N ILE A 340 9.35 -7.15 -13.58
CA ILE A 340 10.31 -7.23 -14.68
C ILE A 340 10.42 -8.70 -15.09
N ASP A 341 9.78 -9.06 -16.20
CA ASP A 341 9.72 -10.43 -16.73
C ASP A 341 10.71 -10.63 -17.88
N GLY A 342 11.32 -11.81 -17.92
CA GLY A 342 12.32 -12.17 -18.92
C GLY A 342 13.65 -11.42 -18.75
N TYR A 343 13.87 -10.80 -17.60
CA TYR A 343 15.07 -10.08 -17.17
C TYR A 343 15.17 -10.11 -15.63
N PRO A 344 16.37 -10.21 -15.02
CA PRO A 344 17.66 -10.42 -15.66
C PRO A 344 17.85 -11.89 -16.11
N ARG A 345 18.56 -12.07 -17.22
CA ARG A 345 18.94 -13.40 -17.76
C ARG A 345 20.35 -13.81 -17.39
N GLU A 346 21.15 -12.87 -16.93
CA GLU A 346 22.54 -13.02 -16.46
C GLU A 346 22.74 -12.17 -15.21
N VAL A 347 23.70 -12.53 -14.36
CA VAL A 347 23.94 -11.84 -13.07
C VAL A 347 24.26 -10.36 -13.26
N GLN A 348 25.10 -10.03 -14.25
CA GLN A 348 25.53 -8.66 -14.53
C GLN A 348 24.35 -7.74 -14.89
N GLN A 349 23.35 -8.27 -15.61
CA GLN A 349 22.13 -7.54 -15.94
C GLN A 349 21.38 -7.10 -14.68
N GLY A 350 21.23 -8.01 -13.72
CA GLY A 350 20.59 -7.69 -12.44
C GLY A 350 21.35 -6.62 -11.67
N ALA A 351 22.68 -6.76 -11.60
CA ALA A 351 23.53 -5.78 -10.90
C ALA A 351 23.45 -4.38 -11.52
N GLU A 352 23.52 -4.28 -12.85
CA GLU A 352 23.43 -2.99 -13.53
C GLU A 352 22.05 -2.36 -13.46
N PHE A 353 20.97 -3.16 -13.44
CA PHE A 353 19.63 -2.65 -13.19
C PHE A 353 19.52 -2.06 -11.78
N GLU A 354 20.00 -2.79 -10.76
CA GLU A 354 19.99 -2.32 -9.36
C GLU A 354 20.80 -1.03 -9.17
N GLU A 355 21.89 -0.87 -9.93
CA GLU A 355 22.76 0.30 -9.90
C GLU A 355 22.17 1.51 -10.65
N LYS A 356 21.61 1.31 -11.84
CA LYS A 356 21.27 2.40 -12.79
C LYS A 356 19.78 2.75 -12.85
N ILE A 357 18.91 1.88 -12.36
CA ILE A 357 17.45 2.05 -12.48
C ILE A 357 16.79 2.07 -11.10
N ALA A 358 16.77 0.94 -10.40
CA ALA A 358 16.12 0.80 -9.10
C ALA A 358 16.56 -0.48 -8.39
N SER A 359 16.62 -0.46 -7.06
CA SER A 359 16.90 -1.66 -6.27
C SER A 359 15.82 -2.72 -6.49
N CYS A 360 16.22 -3.98 -6.65
CA CYS A 360 15.27 -5.09 -6.68
C CYS A 360 14.87 -5.43 -5.25
N ASP A 361 13.57 -5.44 -4.95
CA ASP A 361 13.06 -5.78 -3.62
C ASP A 361 12.96 -7.29 -3.40
N CYS A 362 12.57 -8.01 -4.47
CA CYS A 362 12.35 -9.45 -4.42
C CYS A 362 12.52 -10.07 -5.81
N VAL A 363 13.05 -11.28 -5.86
CA VAL A 363 13.08 -12.13 -7.06
C VAL A 363 12.11 -13.28 -6.87
N LEU A 364 11.04 -13.31 -7.65
CA LEU A 364 10.12 -14.44 -7.71
C LEU A 364 10.69 -15.49 -8.66
N TYR A 365 11.10 -16.63 -8.12
CA TYR A 365 11.58 -17.76 -8.90
C TYR A 365 10.53 -18.87 -8.98
N PHE A 366 9.99 -19.08 -10.19
CA PHE A 366 9.06 -20.17 -10.48
C PHE A 366 9.81 -21.45 -10.86
N GLU A 367 9.97 -22.32 -9.88
CA GLU A 367 10.66 -23.60 -10.00
C GLU A 367 9.75 -24.63 -10.67
N CYS A 368 10.20 -25.21 -11.77
CA CYS A 368 9.48 -26.17 -12.59
C CYS A 368 10.48 -27.13 -13.22
N SER A 369 10.15 -28.41 -13.30
CA SER A 369 10.95 -29.43 -13.97
C SER A 369 10.97 -29.24 -15.49
N ASP A 370 12.05 -29.72 -16.12
CA ASP A 370 12.23 -29.70 -17.57
C ASP A 370 11.12 -30.48 -18.29
N GLU A 371 10.66 -31.57 -17.70
CA GLU A 371 9.55 -32.38 -18.20
C GLU A 371 8.26 -31.56 -18.27
N THR A 372 7.86 -30.92 -17.17
CA THR A 372 6.65 -30.08 -17.10
C THR A 372 6.76 -28.86 -18.02
N MET A 373 7.92 -28.20 -18.05
CA MET A 373 8.18 -27.06 -18.95
C MET A 373 8.05 -27.47 -20.41
N THR A 374 8.63 -28.60 -20.80
CA THR A 374 8.57 -29.14 -22.16
C THR A 374 7.14 -29.49 -22.54
N GLU A 375 6.40 -30.19 -21.67
CA GLU A 375 5.00 -30.54 -21.91
C GLU A 375 4.13 -29.29 -22.13
N ARG A 376 4.27 -28.28 -21.27
CA ARG A 376 3.52 -27.02 -21.38
C ARG A 376 3.85 -26.25 -22.66
N LEU A 377 5.13 -26.19 -23.05
CA LEU A 377 5.55 -25.53 -24.29
C LEU A 377 5.02 -26.24 -25.54
N LEU A 378 5.05 -27.58 -25.56
CA LEU A 378 4.47 -28.38 -26.65
C LEU A 378 2.94 -28.24 -26.72
N GLY A 379 2.25 -28.17 -25.57
CA GLY A 379 0.82 -27.90 -25.50
C GLY A 379 0.45 -26.51 -26.03
N ARG A 380 1.28 -25.50 -25.72
CA ARG A 380 1.13 -24.12 -26.20
C ARG A 380 1.39 -23.96 -27.70
N ALA A 381 2.33 -24.72 -28.27
CA ALA A 381 2.61 -24.74 -29.70
C ALA A 381 1.37 -25.16 -30.51
N LYS A 382 0.57 -26.08 -29.97
CA LYS A 382 -0.68 -26.58 -30.60
C LYS A 382 -1.83 -25.57 -30.56
N THR A 383 -1.81 -24.62 -29.62
CA THR A 383 -2.95 -23.72 -29.34
C THR A 383 -2.71 -22.26 -29.71
N SER A 384 -1.47 -21.77 -29.68
CA SER A 384 -1.15 -20.34 -29.82
C SER A 384 -0.44 -19.92 -31.12
N GLY A 385 -0.03 -20.87 -31.96
CA GLY A 385 0.58 -20.57 -33.28
C GLY A 385 1.97 -19.91 -33.24
N ARG A 386 2.68 -19.98 -32.10
CA ARG A 386 4.08 -19.54 -32.02
C ARG A 386 5.00 -20.44 -32.85
N VAL A 387 5.64 -19.85 -33.85
CA VAL A 387 6.45 -20.54 -34.88
C VAL A 387 7.77 -21.10 -34.31
N ASP A 388 8.16 -20.65 -33.12
CA ASP A 388 9.41 -20.94 -32.42
C ASP A 388 9.30 -22.03 -31.35
N ASP A 389 8.11 -22.51 -30.97
CA ASP A 389 7.93 -23.57 -29.96
C ASP A 389 8.02 -25.00 -30.57
N ASN A 390 9.16 -25.33 -31.19
CA ASN A 390 9.50 -26.69 -31.65
C ASN A 390 10.51 -27.38 -30.71
N GLU A 391 10.60 -28.71 -30.77
CA GLU A 391 11.39 -29.51 -29.82
C GLU A 391 12.88 -29.09 -29.76
N GLU A 392 13.46 -28.68 -30.88
CA GLU A 392 14.85 -28.23 -30.94
C GLU A 392 15.03 -26.85 -30.27
N THR A 393 14.11 -25.93 -30.49
CA THR A 393 14.11 -24.60 -29.82
C THR A 393 13.83 -24.72 -28.33
N ILE A 394 12.92 -25.62 -27.91
CA ILE A 394 12.63 -25.87 -26.50
C ILE A 394 13.90 -26.32 -25.77
N LYS A 395 14.61 -27.32 -26.33
CA LYS A 395 15.90 -27.78 -25.78
C LYS A 395 16.92 -26.64 -25.66
N LYS A 396 17.07 -25.81 -26.71
CA LYS A 396 17.98 -24.65 -26.65
C LYS A 396 17.59 -23.67 -25.54
N ARG A 397 16.30 -23.37 -25.36
CA ARG A 397 15.81 -22.45 -24.32
C ARG A 397 16.02 -22.98 -22.91
N LEU A 398 15.83 -24.28 -22.70
CA LEU A 398 16.14 -24.94 -21.42
C LEU A 398 17.64 -24.87 -21.13
N THR A 399 18.48 -25.25 -22.10
CA THR A 399 19.95 -25.14 -21.96
C THR A 399 20.40 -23.71 -21.65
N THR A 400 19.86 -22.71 -22.34
CA THR A 400 20.18 -21.30 -22.06
C THR A 400 19.74 -20.91 -20.65
N PHE A 401 18.56 -21.34 -20.21
CA PHE A 401 18.06 -21.06 -18.87
C PHE A 401 19.00 -21.61 -17.79
N HIS A 402 19.37 -22.90 -17.86
CA HIS A 402 20.29 -23.51 -16.88
C HIS A 402 21.69 -22.88 -16.88
N ASN A 403 22.23 -22.56 -18.06
CA ASN A 403 23.60 -22.07 -18.16
C ASN A 403 23.75 -20.59 -17.78
N ALA A 404 22.76 -19.75 -18.10
CA ALA A 404 22.87 -18.29 -17.96
C ALA A 404 21.94 -17.72 -16.89
N THR A 405 20.70 -18.22 -16.80
CA THR A 405 19.66 -17.64 -15.94
C THR A 405 19.60 -18.28 -14.55
N GLU A 406 19.89 -19.57 -14.42
CA GLU A 406 19.95 -20.24 -13.11
C GLU A 406 21.03 -19.64 -12.17
N PRO A 407 22.21 -19.19 -12.64
CA PRO A 407 23.15 -18.41 -11.81
C PRO A 407 22.56 -17.13 -11.19
N VAL A 408 21.56 -16.50 -11.83
CA VAL A 408 20.85 -15.34 -11.28
C VAL A 408 20.08 -15.74 -10.01
N VAL A 409 19.49 -16.93 -10.01
CA VAL A 409 18.74 -17.48 -8.87
C VAL A 409 19.68 -17.58 -7.67
N GLN A 410 20.85 -18.20 -7.85
CA GLN A 410 21.84 -18.32 -6.78
C GLN A 410 22.33 -16.95 -6.28
N TYR A 411 22.62 -16.02 -7.20
CA TYR A 411 23.09 -14.67 -6.85
C TYR A 411 22.10 -13.91 -5.94
N TYR A 412 20.80 -13.98 -6.23
CA TYR A 412 19.78 -13.33 -5.41
C TYR A 412 19.38 -14.14 -4.16
N GLU A 413 19.62 -15.45 -4.16
CA GLU A 413 19.51 -16.30 -2.96
C GLU A 413 20.56 -15.89 -1.93
N ASP A 414 21.81 -15.72 -2.35
CA ASP A 414 22.92 -15.29 -1.48
C ASP A 414 22.68 -13.88 -0.92
N LYS A 415 22.01 -13.01 -1.68
CA LYS A 415 21.55 -11.67 -1.23
C LYS A 415 20.32 -11.70 -0.33
N LYS A 416 19.71 -12.87 -0.08
CA LYS A 416 18.44 -13.04 0.67
C LYS A 416 17.26 -12.27 0.07
N LYS A 417 17.24 -12.10 -1.25
CA LYS A 417 16.15 -11.45 -1.99
C LYS A 417 15.33 -12.43 -2.83
N LEU A 418 15.67 -13.72 -2.81
CA LEU A 418 15.01 -14.75 -3.61
C LEU A 418 13.83 -15.37 -2.86
N ALA A 419 12.70 -15.48 -3.55
CA ALA A 419 11.56 -16.30 -3.14
C ALA A 419 11.31 -17.41 -4.16
N LYS A 420 11.55 -18.66 -3.73
CA LYS A 420 11.34 -19.86 -4.54
C LYS A 420 9.89 -20.34 -4.42
N ILE A 421 9.21 -20.54 -5.54
CA ILE A 421 7.81 -20.96 -5.62
C ILE A 421 7.71 -22.15 -6.58
N SER A 422 7.20 -23.29 -6.09
CA SER A 422 6.95 -24.45 -6.94
C SER A 422 5.80 -24.15 -7.91
N ALA A 423 6.09 -24.25 -9.21
CA ALA A 423 5.19 -24.00 -10.33
C ALA A 423 4.65 -25.27 -11.00
N GLU A 424 4.83 -26.43 -10.34
CA GLU A 424 4.29 -27.74 -10.76
C GLU A 424 2.75 -27.82 -10.56
N ARG A 425 2.24 -27.06 -9.60
CA ARG A 425 0.82 -27.06 -9.19
C ARG A 425 -0.07 -26.20 -10.10
N PRO A 426 -1.40 -26.33 -9.99
CA PRO A 426 -2.35 -25.48 -10.70
C PRO A 426 -2.10 -23.98 -10.45
N PRO A 427 -2.39 -23.09 -11.43
CA PRO A 427 -2.07 -21.66 -11.34
C PRO A 427 -2.60 -20.95 -10.08
N ASP A 428 -3.76 -21.36 -9.55
CA ASP A 428 -4.40 -20.76 -8.36
C ASP A 428 -3.62 -21.02 -7.08
N GLU A 429 -3.11 -22.24 -6.92
CA GLU A 429 -2.24 -22.59 -5.78
C GLU A 429 -0.90 -21.87 -5.85
N VAL A 430 -0.32 -21.80 -7.06
CA VAL A 430 0.93 -21.06 -7.30
C VAL A 430 0.74 -19.59 -6.95
N PHE A 431 -0.38 -18.98 -7.36
CA PHE A 431 -0.67 -17.58 -7.08
C PHE A 431 -0.89 -17.31 -5.59
N THR A 432 -1.48 -18.27 -4.87
CA THR A 432 -1.62 -18.20 -3.41
C THR A 432 -0.25 -18.05 -2.74
N ASP A 433 0.76 -18.82 -3.19
CA ASP A 433 2.11 -18.73 -2.64
C ASP A 433 2.85 -17.45 -3.08
N VAL A 434 2.62 -16.97 -4.30
CA VAL A 434 3.08 -15.63 -4.72
C VAL A 434 2.56 -14.54 -3.79
N CYS A 435 1.29 -14.61 -3.39
CA CYS A 435 0.71 -13.62 -2.49
C CYS A 435 1.38 -13.61 -1.11
N LYS A 436 1.68 -14.79 -0.56
CA LYS A 436 2.41 -14.91 0.71
C LYS A 436 3.79 -14.25 0.66
N VAL A 437 4.47 -14.35 -0.48
CA VAL A 437 5.80 -13.77 -0.68
C VAL A 437 5.72 -12.25 -0.81
N LEU A 438 4.82 -11.72 -1.62
CA LEU A 438 4.77 -10.29 -1.94
C LEU A 438 4.16 -9.42 -0.82
N GLY A 439 3.34 -10.02 0.04
CA GLY A 439 2.70 -9.37 1.19
C GLY A 439 3.59 -9.15 2.42
N GLY A 440 4.92 -9.08 2.27
CA GLY A 440 5.92 -9.11 3.36
C GLY A 440 5.57 -8.44 4.72
N GLU A 441 5.96 -9.14 5.79
CA GLU A 441 6.00 -8.82 7.24
C GLU A 441 4.75 -8.32 8.00
N ASP A 442 3.78 -7.69 7.36
CA ASP A 442 2.44 -7.60 7.95
C ASP A 442 1.67 -8.83 7.48
N GLY A 443 1.88 -9.96 8.17
CA GLY A 443 0.89 -11.05 8.13
C GLY A 443 -0.52 -10.49 8.36
N PRO A 444 -1.59 -11.28 8.13
CA PRO A 444 -2.96 -10.79 8.21
C PRO A 444 -3.15 -9.85 9.40
N LYS A 445 -3.69 -8.64 9.18
CA LYS A 445 -3.80 -7.59 10.21
C LYS A 445 -4.32 -8.13 11.55
N PHE A 446 -5.22 -9.11 11.51
CA PHE A 446 -5.82 -9.77 12.67
C PHE A 446 -5.23 -11.16 12.91
N LYS A 447 -3.90 -11.29 12.93
CA LYS A 447 -3.20 -12.56 13.13
C LYS A 447 -3.52 -13.16 14.50
N GLY A 448 -4.10 -14.37 14.51
CA GLY A 448 -4.48 -15.09 15.73
C GLY A 448 -5.96 -14.95 16.11
N SER A 449 -6.70 -14.03 15.48
CA SER A 449 -8.15 -13.94 15.64
C SER A 449 -8.84 -15.06 14.85
N LYS A 450 -9.78 -15.78 15.49
CA LYS A 450 -10.53 -16.86 14.81
C LYS A 450 -11.56 -16.25 13.87
N VAL A 451 -11.36 -16.39 12.55
CA VAL A 451 -12.33 -15.87 11.58
C VAL A 451 -13.08 -17.02 10.91
N ILE A 452 -14.41 -16.92 10.89
CA ILE A 452 -15.31 -17.85 10.21
C ILE A 452 -16.04 -17.07 9.11
N LEU A 453 -15.87 -17.50 7.87
CA LEU A 453 -16.68 -16.99 6.75
C LEU A 453 -17.96 -17.83 6.64
N VAL A 454 -19.08 -17.19 6.37
CA VAL A 454 -20.35 -17.88 6.16
C VAL A 454 -20.89 -17.58 4.76
N CYS A 455 -21.03 -18.65 3.98
CA CYS A 455 -21.53 -18.64 2.61
C CYS A 455 -22.89 -19.35 2.57
N GLY A 456 -23.77 -18.90 1.68
CA GLY A 456 -25.07 -19.55 1.46
C GLY A 456 -26.04 -18.67 0.70
N GLY A 457 -26.95 -19.29 -0.04
CA GLY A 457 -27.88 -18.58 -0.92
C GLY A 457 -28.87 -17.69 -0.16
N PRO A 458 -29.66 -16.86 -0.87
CA PRO A 458 -30.81 -16.20 -0.27
C PRO A 458 -31.74 -17.26 0.31
N GLY A 459 -32.40 -16.98 1.43
CA GLY A 459 -33.31 -17.96 2.04
C GLY A 459 -32.65 -19.07 2.88
N SER A 460 -31.32 -19.27 2.83
CA SER A 460 -30.65 -20.43 3.45
C SER A 460 -30.68 -20.45 4.99
N GLY A 461 -30.90 -19.31 5.65
CA GLY A 461 -30.91 -19.20 7.11
C GLY A 461 -29.56 -18.86 7.74
N LYS A 462 -28.53 -18.59 6.91
CA LYS A 462 -27.18 -18.23 7.36
C LYS A 462 -27.13 -17.10 8.39
N GLY A 463 -27.85 -15.99 8.19
CA GLY A 463 -27.81 -14.84 9.12
C GLY A 463 -28.30 -15.18 10.53
N THR A 464 -29.41 -15.92 10.65
CA THR A 464 -29.93 -16.41 11.93
C THR A 464 -28.88 -17.27 12.64
N GLN A 465 -28.20 -18.15 11.91
CA GLN A 465 -27.19 -19.05 12.46
C GLN A 465 -25.91 -18.31 12.85
N CYS A 466 -25.48 -17.31 12.07
CA CYS A 466 -24.33 -16.46 12.39
C CYS A 466 -24.51 -15.72 13.72
N GLN A 467 -25.71 -15.16 13.96
CA GLN A 467 -26.03 -14.51 15.24
C GLN A 467 -25.96 -15.49 16.41
N ARG A 468 -26.53 -16.69 16.26
CA ARG A 468 -26.49 -17.73 17.30
C ARG A 468 -25.06 -18.21 17.58
N VAL A 469 -24.24 -18.36 16.54
CA VAL A 469 -22.81 -18.72 16.64
C VAL A 469 -22.02 -17.64 17.35
N ALA A 470 -22.22 -16.37 16.95
CA ALA A 470 -21.57 -15.22 17.58
C ALA A 470 -21.78 -15.20 19.09
N VAL A 471 -23.03 -15.42 19.53
CA VAL A 471 -23.38 -15.50 20.96
C VAL A 471 -22.69 -16.69 21.64
N LYS A 472 -22.86 -17.90 21.11
CA LYS A 472 -22.38 -19.13 21.78
C LYS A 472 -20.86 -19.22 21.89
N TYR A 473 -20.15 -18.69 20.90
CA TYR A 473 -18.69 -18.77 20.78
C TYR A 473 -17.99 -17.45 21.08
N GLY A 474 -18.74 -16.40 21.48
CA GLY A 474 -18.17 -15.10 21.85
C GLY A 474 -17.42 -14.45 20.69
N LEU A 475 -17.98 -14.56 19.49
CA LEU A 475 -17.45 -13.96 18.26
C LEU A 475 -18.24 -12.69 17.94
N THR A 476 -17.63 -11.77 17.21
CA THR A 476 -18.34 -10.61 16.65
C THR A 476 -18.99 -11.01 15.33
N HIS A 477 -20.30 -10.80 15.21
CA HIS A 477 -21.01 -10.97 13.94
C HIS A 477 -20.86 -9.73 13.06
N LEU A 478 -20.32 -9.90 11.86
CA LEU A 478 -20.20 -8.85 10.85
C LEU A 478 -21.01 -9.26 9.61
N ALA A 479 -22.13 -8.61 9.38
CA ALA A 479 -22.92 -8.81 8.18
C ALA A 479 -22.43 -7.89 7.06
N MET A 480 -21.92 -8.46 5.96
CA MET A 480 -21.37 -7.70 4.85
C MET A 480 -22.39 -6.75 4.22
N HIS A 481 -23.63 -7.20 4.10
CA HIS A 481 -24.72 -6.39 3.58
C HIS A 481 -24.90 -5.11 4.40
N ASP A 482 -24.94 -5.23 5.72
CA ASP A 482 -25.18 -4.09 6.62
C ASP A 482 -24.02 -3.11 6.60
N LEU A 483 -22.78 -3.60 6.59
CA LEU A 483 -21.59 -2.75 6.49
C LEU A 483 -21.59 -1.95 5.18
N ILE A 484 -21.84 -2.62 4.06
CA ILE A 484 -21.86 -1.97 2.74
C ILE A 484 -23.01 -0.96 2.66
N GLN A 485 -24.20 -1.29 3.17
CA GLN A 485 -25.34 -0.37 3.16
C GLN A 485 -25.08 0.86 4.03
N ALA A 486 -24.51 0.69 5.24
CA ALA A 486 -24.15 1.81 6.10
C ALA A 486 -23.14 2.74 5.42
N GLU A 487 -22.13 2.19 4.75
CA GLU A 487 -21.14 2.97 4.01
C GLU A 487 -21.78 3.72 2.82
N VAL A 488 -22.66 3.06 2.05
CA VAL A 488 -23.42 3.70 0.96
C VAL A 488 -24.29 4.85 1.49
N GLN A 489 -25.00 4.64 2.60
CA GLN A 489 -25.88 5.64 3.20
C GLN A 489 -25.12 6.84 3.77
N SER A 490 -23.85 6.66 4.15
CA SER A 490 -23.00 7.76 4.64
C SER A 490 -22.75 8.84 3.58
N GLY A 491 -22.91 8.51 2.29
CA GLY A 491 -22.61 9.41 1.17
C GLY A 491 -21.10 9.68 0.96
N SER A 492 -20.22 8.92 1.61
CA SER A 492 -18.78 9.01 1.42
C SER A 492 -18.38 8.70 -0.03
N GLU A 493 -17.19 9.14 -0.46
CA GLU A 493 -16.65 8.79 -1.79
C GLU A 493 -16.60 7.28 -2.00
N ARG A 494 -16.19 6.55 -0.96
CA ARG A 494 -16.19 5.08 -0.89
C ARG A 494 -17.60 4.48 -1.00
N GLY A 495 -18.57 5.06 -0.30
CA GLY A 495 -19.99 4.70 -0.37
C GLY A 495 -20.58 4.91 -1.76
N ASN A 496 -20.22 5.99 -2.44
CA ASN A 496 -20.65 6.26 -3.81
C ASN A 496 -20.11 5.23 -4.80
N LEU A 497 -18.84 4.83 -4.65
CA LEU A 497 -18.24 3.74 -5.45
C LEU A 497 -18.95 2.40 -5.22
N LEU A 498 -19.25 2.06 -3.96
CA LEU A 498 -20.02 0.86 -3.62
C LEU A 498 -21.42 0.90 -4.23
N ALA A 499 -22.12 2.04 -4.15
CA ALA A 499 -23.45 2.21 -4.74
C ALA A 499 -23.44 2.00 -6.27
N GLU A 500 -22.41 2.53 -6.95
CA GLU A 500 -22.25 2.36 -8.40
C GLU A 500 -21.94 0.90 -8.77
N ALA A 501 -21.04 0.24 -8.03
CA ALA A 501 -20.70 -1.16 -8.24
C ALA A 501 -21.90 -2.09 -8.01
N ILE A 502 -22.72 -1.83 -6.97
CA ILE A 502 -23.98 -2.56 -6.73
C ILE A 502 -24.93 -2.38 -7.90
N LYS A 503 -25.10 -1.15 -8.39
CA LYS A 503 -26.00 -0.84 -9.51
C LYS A 503 -25.59 -1.54 -10.81
N LYS A 504 -24.29 -1.69 -11.06
CA LYS A 504 -23.74 -2.43 -12.22
C LYS A 504 -23.68 -3.93 -12.00
N GLY A 505 -23.86 -4.40 -10.77
CA GLY A 505 -23.68 -5.81 -10.41
C GLY A 505 -22.23 -6.29 -10.39
N GLU A 506 -21.29 -5.35 -10.25
CA GLU A 506 -19.84 -5.51 -10.36
C GLU A 506 -19.12 -5.39 -9.00
N LEU A 507 -19.80 -5.71 -7.89
CA LEU A 507 -19.28 -5.52 -6.54
C LEU A 507 -17.89 -6.14 -6.32
N GLN A 508 -17.64 -7.32 -6.92
CA GLN A 508 -16.33 -8.01 -6.96
C GLN A 508 -15.16 -7.13 -7.44
N THR A 509 -15.40 -6.17 -8.34
CA THR A 509 -14.33 -5.26 -8.84
C THR A 509 -13.77 -4.33 -7.78
N VAL A 510 -14.50 -4.11 -6.69
CA VAL A 510 -14.11 -3.22 -5.59
C VAL A 510 -13.89 -3.97 -4.27
N TYR A 511 -13.88 -5.31 -4.28
CA TYR A 511 -13.76 -6.09 -3.04
C TYR A 511 -12.42 -5.88 -2.35
N ALA A 512 -11.32 -6.04 -3.09
CA ALA A 512 -9.97 -5.94 -2.54
C ALA A 512 -9.59 -4.52 -2.09
N THR A 513 -10.12 -3.49 -2.75
CA THR A 513 -9.80 -2.08 -2.47
C THR A 513 -10.74 -1.45 -1.45
N THR A 514 -12.01 -1.87 -1.41
CA THR A 514 -13.04 -1.19 -0.62
C THR A 514 -13.63 -2.09 0.46
N VAL A 515 -14.03 -3.30 0.08
CA VAL A 515 -14.76 -4.21 0.99
C VAL A 515 -13.82 -4.75 2.09
N HIS A 516 -12.58 -5.08 1.75
CA HIS A 516 -11.59 -5.55 2.72
C HIS A 516 -11.17 -4.47 3.71
N GLU A 517 -11.09 -3.21 3.26
CA GLU A 517 -10.83 -2.07 4.14
C GLU A 517 -11.98 -1.86 5.12
N LEU A 518 -13.21 -1.88 4.61
CA LEU A 518 -14.42 -1.76 5.43
C LEU A 518 -14.51 -2.87 6.49
N LEU A 519 -14.22 -4.11 6.09
CA LEU A 519 -14.10 -5.24 7.01
C LEU A 519 -13.00 -5.04 8.03
N SER A 520 -11.82 -4.60 7.61
CA SER A 520 -10.69 -4.35 8.51
C SER A 520 -11.01 -3.27 9.54
N GLU A 521 -11.64 -2.18 9.13
CA GLU A 521 -12.10 -1.11 10.03
C GLU A 521 -13.15 -1.62 11.02
N ALA A 522 -14.10 -2.43 10.56
CA ALA A 522 -15.12 -3.02 11.42
C ALA A 522 -14.49 -3.99 12.44
N MET A 523 -13.57 -4.85 12.00
CA MET A 523 -12.86 -5.81 12.85
C MET A 523 -11.98 -5.11 13.88
N ALA A 524 -11.25 -4.05 13.50
CA ALA A 524 -10.38 -3.30 14.39
C ALA A 524 -11.10 -2.73 15.63
N LYS A 525 -12.40 -2.43 15.53
CA LYS A 525 -13.20 -1.96 16.68
C LYS A 525 -13.34 -2.99 17.81
N PHE A 526 -13.27 -4.27 17.45
CA PHE A 526 -13.54 -5.41 18.34
C PHE A 526 -12.33 -6.35 18.52
N ASP A 527 -11.22 -6.08 17.84
CA ASP A 527 -10.01 -6.89 17.94
C ASP A 527 -9.49 -6.92 19.39
N GLY A 528 -9.13 -8.12 19.85
CA GLY A 528 -8.78 -8.39 21.24
C GLY A 528 -9.92 -8.32 22.27
N LYS A 529 -11.15 -7.97 21.86
CA LYS A 529 -12.34 -7.92 22.74
C LYS A 529 -13.24 -9.15 22.61
N THR A 530 -13.15 -9.89 21.50
CA THR A 530 -13.90 -11.13 21.25
C THR A 530 -12.95 -12.29 20.96
N GLN A 531 -13.46 -13.53 20.98
CA GLN A 531 -12.66 -14.71 20.59
C GLN A 531 -12.31 -14.75 19.09
N GLY A 532 -12.96 -13.88 18.31
CA GLY A 532 -12.84 -13.84 16.86
C GLY A 532 -14.08 -13.23 16.20
N PHE A 533 -14.30 -13.58 14.94
CA PHE A 533 -15.29 -12.98 14.05
C PHE A 533 -16.04 -14.04 13.26
N VAL A 534 -17.34 -13.83 13.05
CA VAL A 534 -18.15 -14.57 12.09
C VAL A 534 -18.71 -13.58 11.06
N ILE A 535 -18.39 -13.77 9.80
CA ILE A 535 -18.69 -12.84 8.71
C ILE A 535 -19.74 -13.45 7.80
N ASP A 536 -20.94 -12.88 7.78
CA ASP A 536 -22.06 -13.31 6.92
C ASP A 536 -22.06 -12.54 5.59
N GLY A 537 -22.36 -13.23 4.50
CA GLY A 537 -22.61 -12.63 3.20
C GLY A 537 -21.35 -12.28 2.44
N TYR A 538 -20.22 -12.90 2.77
CA TYR A 538 -18.98 -12.75 2.04
C TYR A 538 -19.07 -13.52 0.72
N LEU A 539 -19.27 -12.80 -0.38
CA LEU A 539 -19.44 -13.36 -1.74
C LEU A 539 -18.42 -12.73 -2.68
N GLY A 540 -17.14 -12.95 -2.37
CA GLY A 540 -16.03 -12.62 -3.26
C GLY A 540 -15.57 -13.81 -4.10
N SER A 541 -14.72 -13.58 -5.09
CA SER A 541 -14.07 -14.66 -5.87
C SER A 541 -13.08 -15.49 -5.04
N ALA A 542 -12.63 -16.64 -5.57
CA ALA A 542 -11.59 -17.45 -4.92
C ALA A 542 -10.30 -16.64 -4.67
N GLU A 543 -9.96 -15.73 -5.60
CA GLU A 543 -8.83 -14.82 -5.48
C GLU A 543 -9.02 -13.79 -4.35
N GLU A 544 -10.25 -13.28 -4.17
CA GLU A 544 -10.59 -12.34 -3.11
C GLU A 544 -10.62 -13.00 -1.72
N VAL A 545 -11.05 -14.26 -1.61
CA VAL A 545 -10.92 -15.02 -0.36
C VAL A 545 -9.45 -15.22 0.00
N ALA A 546 -8.62 -15.59 -0.98
CA ALA A 546 -7.18 -15.70 -0.75
C ALA A 546 -6.56 -14.34 -0.38
N ASP A 547 -7.03 -13.24 -0.97
CA ASP A 547 -6.56 -11.90 -0.60
C ASP A 547 -6.96 -11.49 0.82
N PHE A 548 -8.20 -11.79 1.21
CA PHE A 548 -8.67 -11.60 2.59
C PHE A 548 -7.78 -12.34 3.59
N GLU A 549 -7.43 -13.60 3.33
CA GLU A 549 -6.57 -14.39 4.24
C GLU A 549 -5.15 -13.85 4.33
N ASN A 550 -4.64 -13.28 3.25
CA ASN A 550 -3.29 -12.72 3.23
C ASN A 550 -3.22 -11.34 3.91
N LYS A 551 -4.24 -10.49 3.72
CA LYS A 551 -4.21 -9.08 4.16
C LYS A 551 -4.98 -8.82 5.45
N VAL A 552 -6.11 -9.48 5.65
CA VAL A 552 -7.06 -9.18 6.72
C VAL A 552 -6.90 -10.18 7.86
N ALA A 553 -7.28 -11.44 7.64
CA ALA A 553 -7.32 -12.45 8.71
C ALA A 553 -7.24 -13.88 8.17
N GLU A 554 -6.46 -14.73 8.81
CA GLU A 554 -6.44 -16.16 8.49
C GLU A 554 -7.80 -16.80 8.80
N LEU A 555 -8.30 -17.60 7.85
CA LEU A 555 -9.59 -18.26 7.99
C LEU A 555 -9.45 -19.51 8.86
N ALA A 556 -10.28 -19.65 9.90
CA ALA A 556 -10.41 -20.91 10.61
C ALA A 556 -11.12 -21.93 9.70
N CYS A 557 -12.35 -21.61 9.28
CA CYS A 557 -13.14 -22.38 8.32
C CYS A 557 -14.16 -21.48 7.61
N ALA A 558 -14.74 -21.99 6.52
CA ALA A 558 -15.93 -21.43 5.89
C ALA A 558 -17.14 -22.36 6.10
N LEU A 559 -18.24 -21.85 6.64
CA LEU A 559 -19.51 -22.57 6.74
C LEU A 559 -20.33 -22.32 5.48
N CYS A 560 -20.61 -23.37 4.72
CA CYS A 560 -21.29 -23.31 3.42
C CYS A 560 -22.69 -23.91 3.57
N PHE A 561 -23.71 -23.06 3.65
CA PHE A 561 -25.10 -23.45 3.85
C PHE A 561 -25.75 -23.89 2.53
N GLU A 562 -25.92 -25.19 2.37
CA GLU A 562 -26.52 -25.81 1.19
C GLU A 562 -28.02 -26.00 1.40
N CYS A 563 -28.83 -25.53 0.46
CA CYS A 563 -30.28 -25.66 0.48
C CYS A 563 -30.78 -25.91 -0.95
N SER A 564 -31.94 -26.53 -1.13
CA SER A 564 -32.50 -26.64 -2.47
C SER A 564 -33.00 -25.28 -2.97
N ASP A 565 -32.90 -25.04 -4.27
CA ASP A 565 -33.39 -23.82 -4.91
C ASP A 565 -34.85 -23.54 -4.54
N ASP A 566 -35.69 -24.58 -4.52
CA ASP A 566 -37.10 -24.48 -4.11
C ASP A 566 -37.24 -23.93 -2.68
N VAL A 567 -36.44 -24.41 -1.73
CA VAL A 567 -36.50 -23.93 -0.35
C VAL A 567 -35.95 -22.51 -0.24
N MET A 568 -34.89 -22.18 -0.97
CA MET A 568 -34.36 -20.80 -1.05
C MET A 568 -35.41 -19.83 -1.57
N VAL A 569 -36.06 -20.18 -2.68
CA VAL A 569 -37.11 -19.37 -3.32
C VAL A 569 -38.32 -19.22 -2.38
N GLN A 570 -38.84 -20.32 -1.83
CA GLN A 570 -39.99 -20.30 -0.93
C GLN A 570 -39.73 -19.51 0.36
N ARG A 571 -38.55 -19.67 0.97
CA ARG A 571 -38.19 -18.92 2.18
C ARG A 571 -37.95 -17.44 1.90
N SER A 572 -37.50 -17.08 0.70
CA SER A 572 -37.31 -15.69 0.27
C SER A 572 -38.66 -15.02 -0.06
N LEU A 573 -39.58 -15.75 -0.71
CA LEU A 573 -40.96 -15.31 -0.96
C LEU A 573 -41.72 -15.08 0.35
N LYS A 574 -41.63 -16.00 1.32
CA LYS A 574 -42.23 -15.83 2.65
C LYS A 574 -41.71 -14.60 3.41
N ARG A 575 -40.51 -14.11 3.07
CA ARG A 575 -39.90 -12.91 3.62
C ARG A 575 -40.23 -11.63 2.84
N GLY A 576 -40.93 -11.75 1.72
CA GLY A 576 -41.25 -10.62 0.85
C GLY A 576 -40.08 -10.16 -0.05
N GLU A 577 -39.07 -10.99 -0.31
CA GLU A 577 -37.86 -10.57 -1.05
C GLU A 577 -38.01 -10.48 -2.59
N GLY A 578 -39.19 -10.10 -3.10
CA GLY A 578 -39.47 -9.99 -4.54
C GLY A 578 -40.24 -8.71 -4.88
N SER A 579 -39.64 -7.83 -5.68
CA SER A 579 -40.28 -6.62 -6.18
C SER A 579 -41.21 -6.92 -7.36
N GLY A 580 -42.47 -6.45 -7.34
CA GLY A 580 -43.42 -6.58 -8.45
C GLY A 580 -44.59 -7.52 -8.18
N SER A 581 -45.24 -8.04 -9.24
CA SER A 581 -46.31 -9.04 -9.07
C SER A 581 -45.76 -10.36 -8.51
N PRO A 582 -46.58 -11.25 -7.92
CA PRO A 582 -46.10 -12.52 -7.35
C PRO A 582 -45.28 -13.37 -8.34
N GLU A 583 -45.63 -13.35 -9.63
CA GLU A 583 -44.92 -14.03 -10.70
C GLU A 583 -43.57 -13.35 -11.00
N ASP A 584 -43.51 -12.01 -11.01
CA ASP A 584 -42.27 -11.24 -11.21
C ASP A 584 -41.29 -11.39 -10.04
N GLY A 585 -41.82 -11.45 -8.81
CA GLY A 585 -41.03 -11.60 -7.58
C GLY A 585 -40.36 -12.97 -7.47
N GLU A 586 -41.08 -14.05 -7.81
CA GLU A 586 -40.51 -15.40 -7.83
C GLU A 586 -39.38 -15.52 -8.87
N GLU A 587 -39.57 -14.95 -10.07
CA GLU A 587 -38.57 -14.99 -11.14
C GLU A 587 -37.34 -14.11 -10.84
N ALA A 588 -37.52 -12.99 -10.13
CA ALA A 588 -36.42 -12.19 -9.60
C ALA A 588 -35.59 -12.97 -8.57
N ILE A 589 -36.24 -13.69 -7.65
CA ILE A 589 -35.56 -14.52 -6.64
C ILE A 589 -34.81 -15.68 -7.30
N LYS A 590 -35.41 -16.37 -8.29
CA LYS A 590 -34.74 -17.42 -9.05
C LYS A 590 -33.46 -16.92 -9.73
N ARG A 591 -33.51 -15.74 -10.36
CA ARG A 591 -32.31 -15.10 -10.94
C ARG A 591 -31.23 -14.79 -9.90
N ARG A 592 -31.60 -14.42 -8.67
CA ARG A 592 -30.65 -14.23 -7.56
C ARG A 592 -30.00 -15.55 -7.12
N VAL A 593 -30.77 -16.64 -7.07
CA VAL A 593 -30.27 -17.98 -6.75
C VAL A 593 -29.31 -18.49 -7.83
N GLU A 594 -29.67 -18.35 -9.12
CA GLU A 594 -28.79 -18.71 -10.24
C GLU A 594 -27.49 -17.91 -10.22
N LYS A 595 -27.57 -16.58 -10.01
CA LYS A 595 -26.39 -15.72 -9.88
C LYS A 595 -25.53 -16.16 -8.71
N PHE A 596 -26.13 -16.51 -7.57
CA PHE A 596 -25.41 -17.02 -6.42
C PHE A 596 -24.62 -18.29 -6.74
N HIS A 597 -25.23 -19.29 -7.38
CA HIS A 597 -24.53 -20.53 -7.75
C HIS A 597 -23.32 -20.28 -8.65
N SER A 598 -23.48 -19.42 -9.67
CA SER A 598 -22.37 -19.07 -10.57
C SER A 598 -21.18 -18.39 -9.86
N MET A 599 -21.43 -17.72 -8.74
CA MET A 599 -20.41 -17.02 -7.96
C MET A 599 -19.82 -17.89 -6.85
N GLU A 600 -20.63 -18.74 -6.21
CA GLU A 600 -20.21 -19.56 -5.07
C GLU A 600 -19.35 -20.76 -5.52
N GLU A 601 -19.68 -21.40 -6.64
CA GLU A 601 -19.05 -22.67 -7.03
C GLU A 601 -17.51 -22.59 -7.14
N PRO A 602 -16.90 -21.57 -7.78
CA PRO A 602 -15.44 -21.44 -7.81
C PRO A 602 -14.82 -21.21 -6.43
N VAL A 603 -15.53 -20.49 -5.55
CA VAL A 603 -15.09 -20.16 -4.20
C VAL A 603 -15.11 -21.41 -3.32
N LEU A 604 -16.19 -22.18 -3.42
CA LEU A 604 -16.36 -23.44 -2.73
C LEU A 604 -15.28 -24.45 -3.14
N GLN A 605 -15.06 -24.63 -4.44
CA GLN A 605 -14.01 -25.53 -4.95
C GLN A 605 -12.62 -25.14 -4.44
N SER A 606 -12.32 -23.84 -4.41
CA SER A 606 -11.06 -23.32 -3.85
C SER A 606 -10.92 -23.58 -2.35
N LEU A 607 -11.98 -23.37 -1.57
CA LEU A 607 -12.00 -23.61 -0.13
C LEU A 607 -11.93 -25.10 0.21
N GLU A 608 -12.60 -25.96 -0.57
CA GLU A 608 -12.54 -27.41 -0.47
C GLU A 608 -11.13 -27.93 -0.77
N GLY A 609 -10.50 -27.47 -1.84
CA GLY A 609 -9.11 -27.83 -2.20
C GLY A 609 -8.10 -27.47 -1.10
N ARG A 610 -8.40 -26.45 -0.30
CA ARG A 610 -7.59 -26.02 0.86
C ARG A 610 -8.03 -26.65 2.18
N GLY A 611 -9.05 -27.49 2.19
CA GLY A 611 -9.59 -28.12 3.40
C GLY A 611 -10.29 -27.15 4.37
N LYS A 612 -10.71 -25.97 3.89
CA LYS A 612 -11.34 -24.91 4.71
C LYS A 612 -12.87 -24.88 4.64
N ALA A 613 -13.48 -25.47 3.61
CA ALA A 613 -14.94 -25.52 3.46
C ALA A 613 -15.60 -26.56 4.40
N ARG A 614 -16.74 -26.20 4.98
CA ARG A 614 -17.59 -27.09 5.80
C ARG A 614 -19.04 -26.93 5.34
N LYS A 615 -19.58 -27.97 4.72
CA LYS A 615 -20.96 -27.99 4.22
C LYS A 615 -21.93 -28.18 5.38
N ILE A 616 -23.00 -27.38 5.39
CA ILE A 616 -24.08 -27.42 6.36
C ILE A 616 -25.39 -27.58 5.60
N VAL A 617 -26.16 -28.63 5.90
CA VAL A 617 -27.40 -28.91 5.18
C VAL A 617 -28.56 -28.08 5.75
N ALA A 618 -28.89 -27.00 5.08
CA ALA A 618 -29.84 -25.98 5.52
C ALA A 618 -31.30 -26.24 5.10
N GLY A 619 -31.75 -27.50 5.17
CA GLY A 619 -33.11 -27.92 4.77
C GLY A 619 -34.05 -28.28 5.94
N SER A 620 -33.50 -28.45 7.14
CA SER A 620 -34.20 -28.91 8.35
C SER A 620 -34.56 -27.74 9.29
N GLY A 621 -35.01 -28.06 10.51
CA GLY A 621 -35.37 -27.07 11.52
C GLY A 621 -34.17 -26.25 11.99
N GLU A 622 -34.38 -24.99 12.37
CA GLU A 622 -33.30 -24.05 12.72
C GLU A 622 -32.37 -24.55 13.84
N ASP A 623 -32.89 -25.31 14.80
CA ASP A 623 -32.12 -25.88 15.91
C ASP A 623 -31.26 -27.07 15.51
N GLU A 624 -31.73 -27.89 14.56
CA GLU A 624 -30.96 -29.01 14.04
C GLU A 624 -29.75 -28.49 13.24
N VAL A 625 -30.01 -27.50 12.38
CA VAL A 625 -28.96 -26.79 11.63
C VAL A 625 -27.95 -26.15 12.60
N PHE A 626 -28.41 -25.54 13.69
CA PHE A 626 -27.52 -24.94 14.70
C PHE A 626 -26.65 -25.99 15.42
N ALA A 627 -27.21 -27.16 15.74
CA ALA A 627 -26.47 -28.25 16.37
C ALA A 627 -25.37 -28.81 15.45
N GLU A 628 -25.66 -28.94 14.16
CA GLU A 628 -24.67 -29.32 13.13
C GLU A 628 -23.53 -28.31 13.06
N VAL A 629 -23.86 -27.01 12.97
CA VAL A 629 -22.86 -25.93 12.99
C VAL A 629 -21.99 -25.99 14.24
N CYS A 630 -22.58 -26.20 15.42
CA CYS A 630 -21.81 -26.32 16.66
C CYS A 630 -20.81 -27.49 16.64
N THR A 631 -21.23 -28.63 16.09
CA THR A 631 -20.39 -29.83 15.96
C THR A 631 -19.20 -29.56 15.04
N VAL A 632 -19.45 -28.87 13.92
CA VAL A 632 -18.40 -28.47 12.97
C VAL A 632 -17.40 -27.53 13.64
N LEU A 633 -17.86 -26.48 14.32
CA LEU A 633 -16.98 -25.50 14.95
C LEU A 633 -16.12 -26.10 16.07
N GLN A 634 -16.68 -27.03 16.85
CA GLN A 634 -15.91 -27.79 17.85
C GLN A 634 -14.84 -28.67 17.19
N GLY A 635 -15.15 -29.29 16.04
CA GLY A 635 -14.17 -30.04 15.23
C GLY A 635 -13.00 -29.18 14.74
N GLU A 636 -13.21 -27.88 14.54
CA GLU A 636 -12.17 -26.90 14.19
C GLU A 636 -11.41 -26.34 15.40
N GLY A 637 -11.67 -26.84 16.61
CA GLY A 637 -11.06 -26.32 17.85
C GLY A 637 -11.57 -24.93 18.24
N ILE A 638 -12.77 -24.57 17.80
CA ILE A 638 -13.48 -23.37 18.24
C ILE A 638 -14.40 -23.78 19.38
N GLU A 639 -13.97 -23.48 20.60
CA GLU A 639 -14.69 -23.84 21.81
C GLU A 639 -15.71 -22.76 22.19
N PRO A 640 -16.90 -23.14 22.67
CA PRO A 640 -17.85 -22.18 23.24
C PRO A 640 -17.22 -21.37 24.38
N VAL A 641 -17.66 -20.13 24.57
CA VAL A 641 -17.16 -19.30 25.69
C VAL A 641 -17.54 -19.96 27.01
N SER A 642 -16.57 -20.15 27.89
CA SER A 642 -16.78 -20.71 29.22
C SER A 642 -17.62 -19.80 30.13
N SER A 643 -18.02 -18.60 29.70
CA SER A 643 -18.96 -17.74 30.44
C SER A 643 -20.40 -18.27 30.49
N LEU A 644 -20.71 -19.38 29.82
CA LEU A 644 -21.91 -20.19 30.08
C LEU A 644 -21.66 -21.40 31.00
N GLN A 645 -20.43 -21.63 31.46
CA GLN A 645 -20.07 -22.73 32.39
C GLN A 645 -19.17 -22.31 33.58
N GLY A 646 -18.75 -21.05 33.66
CA GLY A 646 -17.75 -20.50 34.59
C GLY A 646 -18.31 -19.71 35.76
N ALA A 647 -19.43 -20.15 36.34
CA ALA A 647 -19.74 -19.87 37.74
C ALA A 647 -19.43 -21.06 38.66
N ALA A 648 -18.80 -22.12 38.14
CA ALA A 648 -18.29 -23.24 38.92
C ALA A 648 -16.81 -23.46 38.55
N ASP A 649 -15.97 -23.51 39.56
CA ASP A 649 -14.54 -23.86 39.55
C ASP A 649 -13.54 -22.81 39.03
N THR A 650 -13.21 -21.87 39.92
CA THR A 650 -11.79 -21.59 40.22
C THR A 650 -11.47 -22.13 41.61
N GLY A 651 -10.63 -23.16 41.67
CA GLY A 651 -10.42 -23.98 42.86
C GLY A 651 -9.45 -23.38 43.88
N ALA A 652 -9.81 -23.49 45.16
CA ALA A 652 -8.91 -23.76 46.28
C ALA A 652 -9.78 -24.02 47.51
N ALA A 653 -9.49 -25.09 48.23
CA ALA A 653 -10.14 -25.41 49.49
C ALA A 653 -9.97 -24.25 50.49
N GLN A 654 -11.09 -23.63 50.89
CA GLN A 654 -11.28 -23.10 52.24
C GLN A 654 -12.79 -22.96 52.52
N ASP A 655 -13.24 -23.86 53.40
CA ASP A 655 -14.35 -23.76 54.35
C ASP A 655 -15.73 -23.22 53.90
N GLY A 656 -16.62 -24.21 53.68
CA GLY A 656 -18.08 -24.20 53.82
C GLY A 656 -18.84 -22.87 53.95
N ALA A 657 -19.55 -22.52 52.89
CA ALA A 657 -20.80 -21.77 52.96
C ALA A 657 -21.73 -22.20 51.80
N ALA A 658 -23.02 -22.38 52.08
CA ALA A 658 -24.03 -22.87 51.15
C ALA A 658 -24.22 -21.93 49.94
N GLU A 659 -24.39 -22.50 48.74
CA GLU A 659 -24.77 -21.76 47.53
C GLU A 659 -26.17 -21.14 47.65
N ASP A 660 -26.24 -19.81 47.69
CA ASP A 660 -27.47 -19.05 47.50
C ASP A 660 -27.81 -19.00 45.99
N LYS A 661 -28.90 -19.64 45.57
CA LYS A 661 -29.49 -19.47 44.23
C LYS A 661 -29.93 -18.00 44.06
N LYS A 662 -29.19 -17.21 43.28
CA LYS A 662 -29.58 -15.83 42.93
C LYS A 662 -30.92 -15.83 42.18
N THR A 663 -31.85 -14.98 42.62
CA THR A 663 -33.15 -14.78 41.97
C THR A 663 -32.96 -14.19 40.56
N PRO A 664 -33.66 -14.69 39.52
CA PRO A 664 -33.57 -14.14 38.16
C PRO A 664 -33.98 -12.66 38.11
N VAL A 665 -33.28 -11.82 37.33
CA VAL A 665 -33.53 -10.35 37.29
C VAL A 665 -33.65 -9.81 35.86
N PHE A 666 -34.67 -8.98 35.61
CA PHE A 666 -35.10 -8.57 34.27
C PHE A 666 -34.86 -7.07 34.01
N THR A 667 -34.49 -6.72 32.77
CA THR A 667 -34.37 -5.31 32.32
C THR A 667 -35.36 -5.03 31.21
N PHE A 668 -36.04 -3.88 31.23
CA PHE A 668 -36.93 -3.46 30.15
C PHE A 668 -36.32 -2.37 29.28
N ILE A 669 -36.38 -2.56 27.96
CA ILE A 669 -36.15 -1.50 26.97
C ILE A 669 -37.48 -1.18 26.30
N ASN A 670 -38.08 -0.05 26.65
CA ASN A 670 -39.39 0.36 26.18
C ASN A 670 -39.31 1.59 25.27
N GLY A 671 -40.26 1.73 24.35
CA GLY A 671 -40.20 2.75 23.30
C GLY A 671 -41.38 2.65 22.34
N GLY A 672 -41.71 3.76 21.67
CA GLY A 672 -42.72 3.80 20.61
C GLY A 672 -42.33 2.97 19.38
N PRO A 673 -43.22 2.78 18.39
CA PRO A 673 -42.82 2.36 17.05
C PRO A 673 -41.74 3.31 16.50
N GLY A 674 -40.70 2.79 15.84
CA GLY A 674 -39.63 3.62 15.25
C GLY A 674 -38.46 3.97 16.17
N THR A 675 -38.48 3.62 17.46
CA THR A 675 -37.39 3.96 18.42
C THR A 675 -36.22 2.97 18.47
N GLY A 676 -36.11 2.02 17.53
CA GLY A 676 -35.03 1.01 17.57
C GLY A 676 -34.99 0.10 18.81
N LYS A 677 -36.02 0.09 19.67
CA LYS A 677 -36.04 -0.62 20.97
C LYS A 677 -35.62 -2.10 20.91
N LYS A 678 -35.90 -2.79 19.80
CA LYS A 678 -35.51 -4.19 19.60
C LYS A 678 -33.99 -4.32 19.54
N ALA A 679 -33.35 -3.55 18.65
CA ALA A 679 -31.91 -3.58 18.46
C ALA A 679 -31.19 -3.23 19.77
N ILE A 680 -31.66 -2.22 20.49
CA ILE A 680 -31.09 -1.84 21.79
C ILE A 680 -31.23 -2.94 22.85
N ALA A 681 -32.40 -3.60 22.90
CA ALA A 681 -32.60 -4.74 23.81
C ALA A 681 -31.66 -5.91 23.49
N GLU A 682 -31.48 -6.23 22.21
CA GLU A 682 -30.57 -7.28 21.75
C GLU A 682 -29.11 -6.94 22.06
N THR A 683 -28.69 -5.69 21.84
CA THR A 683 -27.33 -5.22 22.18
C THR A 683 -27.09 -5.29 23.69
N LEU A 684 -28.01 -4.82 24.53
CA LEU A 684 -27.84 -4.87 25.98
C LEU A 684 -27.89 -6.30 26.53
N ALA A 685 -28.71 -7.18 25.94
CA ALA A 685 -28.75 -8.59 26.30
C ALA A 685 -27.40 -9.26 26.04
N PHE A 686 -26.81 -8.99 24.87
CA PHE A 686 -25.48 -9.44 24.50
C PHE A 686 -24.41 -8.93 25.48
N GLU A 687 -24.38 -7.63 25.76
CA GLU A 687 -23.41 -7.02 26.69
C GLU A 687 -23.54 -7.56 28.13
N THR A 688 -24.74 -7.93 28.55
CA THR A 688 -25.00 -8.40 29.91
C THR A 688 -24.96 -9.92 30.06
N GLY A 689 -24.70 -10.66 28.98
CA GLY A 689 -24.69 -12.13 28.98
C GLY A 689 -26.05 -12.74 29.32
N ARG A 690 -27.15 -12.04 29.01
CA ARG A 690 -28.52 -12.46 29.31
C ARG A 690 -29.29 -12.73 28.02
N GLY A 691 -30.33 -13.57 28.09
CA GLY A 691 -31.27 -13.73 26.98
C GLY A 691 -31.99 -12.43 26.63
N CYS A 692 -32.51 -12.35 25.39
CA CYS A 692 -33.35 -11.25 24.92
C CYS A 692 -34.73 -11.75 24.52
N ILE A 693 -35.79 -11.04 24.95
CA ILE A 693 -37.17 -11.32 24.54
C ILE A 693 -37.80 -10.06 23.95
N SER A 694 -38.23 -10.14 22.70
CA SER A 694 -38.98 -9.08 22.02
C SER A 694 -40.48 -9.34 22.13
N VAL A 695 -41.19 -8.54 22.92
CA VAL A 695 -42.64 -8.72 23.15
C VAL A 695 -43.43 -8.62 21.85
N GLY A 696 -43.00 -7.73 20.94
CA GLY A 696 -43.63 -7.60 19.63
C GLY A 696 -43.48 -8.84 18.75
N GLU A 697 -42.41 -9.62 18.90
CA GLU A 697 -42.21 -10.87 18.17
C GLU A 697 -42.96 -12.02 18.80
N VAL A 698 -42.99 -12.09 20.13
CA VAL A 698 -43.81 -13.06 20.88
C VAL A 698 -45.27 -12.95 20.48
N LEU A 699 -45.82 -11.72 20.41
CA LEU A 699 -47.22 -11.52 20.02
C LEU A 699 -47.47 -11.88 18.55
N ARG A 700 -46.53 -11.58 17.64
CA ARG A 700 -46.68 -11.95 16.22
C ARG A 700 -46.64 -13.46 16.00
N ALA A 701 -45.73 -14.16 16.68
CA ALA A 701 -45.58 -15.61 16.57
C ALA A 701 -46.84 -16.37 17.03
N GLU A 702 -47.66 -15.74 17.88
CA GLU A 702 -48.87 -16.35 18.45
C GLU A 702 -50.16 -15.84 17.78
N MET A 703 -50.09 -15.07 16.68
CA MET A 703 -51.29 -14.60 15.95
C MET A 703 -52.13 -15.75 15.37
N GLU A 704 -51.50 -16.86 15.00
CA GLU A 704 -52.20 -18.03 14.45
C GLU A 704 -52.89 -18.86 15.53
N SER A 705 -52.34 -18.87 16.75
CA SER A 705 -52.79 -19.65 17.90
C SER A 705 -53.74 -18.89 18.82
N GLU A 706 -53.68 -17.55 18.85
CA GLU A 706 -54.43 -16.69 19.76
C GLU A 706 -55.26 -15.62 19.00
N PRO A 707 -56.56 -15.85 18.76
CA PRO A 707 -57.41 -14.92 17.99
C PRO A 707 -57.50 -13.50 18.55
N GLU A 708 -57.46 -13.37 19.89
CA GLU A 708 -57.43 -12.07 20.59
C GLU A 708 -56.18 -11.25 20.21
N VAL A 709 -55.04 -11.92 20.03
CA VAL A 709 -53.77 -11.28 19.67
C VAL A 709 -53.81 -10.80 18.22
N ALA A 710 -54.35 -11.62 17.31
CA ALA A 710 -54.53 -11.24 15.92
C ALA A 710 -55.49 -10.05 15.74
N GLU A 711 -56.62 -10.05 16.45
CA GLU A 711 -57.60 -8.96 16.43
C GLU A 711 -56.98 -7.65 16.92
N ALA A 712 -56.27 -7.69 18.05
CA ALA A 712 -55.65 -6.50 18.62
C ALA A 712 -54.55 -5.91 17.73
N ILE A 713 -53.68 -6.76 17.17
CA ILE A 713 -52.61 -6.33 16.26
C ILE A 713 -53.17 -5.69 14.99
N ASN A 714 -54.17 -6.33 14.36
CA ASN A 714 -54.80 -5.81 13.14
C ASN A 714 -55.56 -4.50 13.37
N ALA A 715 -56.08 -4.28 14.58
CA ALA A 715 -56.75 -3.05 14.97
C ALA A 715 -55.81 -1.96 15.52
N GLY A 716 -54.51 -2.24 15.70
CA GLY A 716 -53.57 -1.32 16.34
C GLY A 716 -53.79 -1.11 17.84
N THR A 717 -54.56 -1.98 18.49
CA THR A 717 -54.97 -1.85 19.89
C THR A 717 -54.11 -2.72 20.82
N SER A 718 -54.28 -2.56 22.14
CA SER A 718 -53.52 -3.29 23.15
C SER A 718 -54.12 -4.66 23.45
N VAL A 719 -53.31 -5.72 23.39
CA VAL A 719 -53.64 -7.06 23.91
C VAL A 719 -53.77 -6.98 25.43
N THR A 720 -54.67 -7.78 26.03
CA THR A 720 -54.81 -7.81 27.50
C THR A 720 -53.50 -8.20 28.18
N TRP A 721 -53.19 -7.51 29.28
CA TRP A 721 -51.89 -7.69 29.95
C TRP A 721 -51.63 -9.11 30.42
N LYS A 722 -52.69 -9.84 30.84
CA LYS A 722 -52.58 -11.23 31.29
C LYS A 722 -52.09 -12.13 30.16
N THR A 723 -52.63 -11.96 28.95
CA THR A 723 -52.23 -12.70 27.76
C THR A 723 -50.78 -12.39 27.41
N VAL A 724 -50.38 -11.11 27.40
CA VAL A 724 -48.99 -10.71 27.14
C VAL A 724 -48.02 -11.34 28.15
N ILE A 725 -48.32 -11.26 29.45
CA ILE A 725 -47.46 -11.82 30.51
C ILE A 725 -47.36 -13.34 30.38
N ASN A 726 -48.45 -14.05 30.12
CA ASN A 726 -48.44 -15.50 29.99
C ASN A 726 -47.57 -15.95 28.81
N LEU A 727 -47.66 -15.26 27.67
CA LEU A 727 -46.86 -15.56 26.48
C LEU A 727 -45.36 -15.27 26.73
N VAL A 728 -45.05 -14.12 27.34
CA VAL A 728 -43.67 -13.78 27.70
C VAL A 728 -43.10 -14.77 28.73
N LYS A 729 -43.89 -15.14 29.75
CA LYS A 729 -43.51 -16.13 30.76
C LYS A 729 -43.21 -17.49 30.15
N LYS A 730 -44.06 -17.96 29.22
CA LYS A 730 -43.84 -19.21 28.47
C LYS A 730 -42.50 -19.17 27.72
N GLN A 731 -42.19 -18.05 27.08
CA GLN A 731 -40.93 -17.86 26.33
C GLN A 731 -39.69 -17.81 27.24
N ILE A 732 -39.77 -17.15 28.39
CA ILE A 732 -38.70 -17.15 29.41
C ILE A 732 -38.46 -18.58 29.91
N GLN A 733 -39.54 -19.31 30.23
CA GLN A 733 -39.43 -20.66 30.80
C GLN A 733 -38.93 -21.70 29.80
N SER A 734 -39.13 -21.50 28.50
CA SER A 734 -38.61 -22.39 27.46
C SER A 734 -37.14 -22.13 27.11
N ARG A 735 -36.50 -21.14 27.73
CA ARG A 735 -35.19 -20.62 27.30
C ARG A 735 -34.18 -20.62 28.44
N GLU A 736 -33.14 -21.46 28.30
CA GLU A 736 -32.07 -21.60 29.29
C GLU A 736 -31.27 -20.31 29.48
N ASP A 737 -31.06 -19.54 28.41
CA ASP A 737 -30.38 -18.24 28.43
C ASP A 737 -31.16 -17.14 29.17
N CYS A 738 -32.42 -17.40 29.54
CA CYS A 738 -33.25 -16.51 30.36
C CYS A 738 -33.35 -16.96 31.83
N SER A 739 -32.68 -18.06 32.21
CA SER A 739 -32.80 -18.69 33.54
C SER A 739 -32.30 -17.84 34.70
N THR A 740 -31.36 -16.93 34.45
CA THR A 740 -30.82 -15.96 35.42
C THR A 740 -31.42 -14.56 35.25
N GLY A 741 -32.38 -14.41 34.33
CA GLY A 741 -32.99 -13.14 33.94
C GLY A 741 -32.71 -12.81 32.47
N CYS A 742 -33.51 -11.92 31.88
CA CYS A 742 -33.39 -11.52 30.47
C CYS A 742 -33.66 -10.02 30.26
N VAL A 743 -33.16 -9.48 29.15
CA VAL A 743 -33.56 -8.14 28.68
C VAL A 743 -34.83 -8.30 27.84
N VAL A 744 -35.85 -7.51 28.14
CA VAL A 744 -37.15 -7.56 27.49
C VAL A 744 -37.35 -6.29 26.68
N GLY A 745 -37.42 -6.44 25.36
CA GLY A 745 -37.72 -5.38 24.40
C GLY A 745 -39.23 -5.17 24.28
N GLY A 746 -39.73 -4.09 24.86
CA GLY A 746 -41.16 -3.79 25.03
C GLY A 746 -41.71 -4.27 26.39
N LEU A 747 -42.92 -3.79 26.76
CA LEU A 747 -43.47 -3.84 28.13
C LEU A 747 -42.63 -2.97 29.11
N PRO A 748 -43.19 -2.47 30.23
CA PRO A 748 -44.60 -2.27 30.59
C PRO A 748 -45.21 -1.00 29.99
N ARG A 749 -46.50 -1.06 29.59
CA ARG A 749 -47.30 0.10 29.16
C ARG A 749 -48.24 0.63 30.24
N THR A 750 -48.58 -0.20 31.24
CA THR A 750 -49.42 0.18 32.38
C THR A 750 -48.79 -0.25 33.70
N GLU A 751 -49.21 0.37 34.82
CA GLU A 751 -48.79 -0.03 36.17
C GLU A 751 -49.12 -1.50 36.45
N GLU A 752 -50.34 -1.93 36.08
CA GLU A 752 -50.79 -3.31 36.22
C GLU A 752 -49.93 -4.33 35.45
N GLN A 753 -49.39 -3.93 34.29
CA GLN A 753 -48.47 -4.76 33.52
C GLN A 753 -47.13 -4.93 34.22
N TYR A 754 -46.60 -3.84 34.79
CA TYR A 754 -45.34 -3.88 35.52
C TYR A 754 -45.46 -4.70 36.81
N ASP A 755 -46.46 -4.39 37.63
CA ASP A 755 -46.72 -5.10 38.88
C ASP A 755 -47.08 -6.58 38.63
N GLY A 756 -47.85 -6.83 37.56
CA GLY A 756 -48.14 -8.18 37.09
C GLY A 756 -46.88 -8.95 36.70
N PHE A 757 -45.93 -8.30 36.00
CA PHE A 757 -44.69 -8.94 35.60
C PHE A 757 -43.83 -9.30 36.82
N ILE A 758 -43.68 -8.37 37.77
CA ILE A 758 -42.93 -8.62 39.01
C ILE A 758 -43.56 -9.77 39.79
N ARG A 759 -44.89 -9.79 39.91
CA ARG A 759 -45.62 -10.81 40.65
C ARG A 759 -45.53 -12.20 40.00
N GLU A 760 -45.63 -12.26 38.67
CA GLU A 760 -45.79 -13.52 37.94
C GLU A 760 -44.49 -14.10 37.38
N ILE A 761 -43.48 -13.26 37.15
CA ILE A 761 -42.23 -13.63 36.46
C ILE A 761 -41.02 -13.38 37.36
N GLY A 762 -40.78 -12.15 37.81
CA GLY A 762 -39.67 -11.86 38.71
C GLY A 762 -39.22 -10.41 38.75
N PRO A 763 -38.22 -10.09 39.61
CA PRO A 763 -37.79 -8.73 39.89
C PRO A 763 -37.15 -8.04 38.67
N VAL A 764 -37.33 -6.72 38.59
CA VAL A 764 -36.82 -5.89 37.50
C VAL A 764 -35.70 -4.99 38.03
N ASP A 765 -34.53 -4.98 37.40
CA ASP A 765 -33.37 -4.16 37.81
C ASP A 765 -33.35 -2.78 37.14
N ALA A 766 -33.85 -2.67 35.92
CA ALA A 766 -33.78 -1.45 35.13
C ALA A 766 -34.94 -1.34 34.15
N VAL A 767 -35.43 -0.12 33.95
CA VAL A 767 -36.41 0.22 32.90
C VAL A 767 -35.92 1.44 32.15
N VAL A 768 -35.68 1.28 30.85
CA VAL A 768 -35.20 2.35 29.98
C VAL A 768 -36.31 2.71 29.00
N PHE A 769 -36.73 3.97 29.02
CA PHE A 769 -37.73 4.50 28.08
C PHE A 769 -37.06 5.33 27.00
N LEU A 770 -37.24 4.90 25.76
CA LEU A 770 -36.81 5.60 24.56
C LEU A 770 -37.93 6.54 24.11
N THR A 771 -37.65 7.84 24.09
CA THR A 771 -38.60 8.87 23.66
C THR A 771 -38.05 9.64 22.47
N ALA A 772 -38.91 9.99 21.52
CA ALA A 772 -38.55 10.76 20.33
C ALA A 772 -39.72 11.68 19.93
N PRO A 773 -39.45 12.81 19.26
CA PRO A 773 -40.49 13.60 18.62
C PRO A 773 -41.30 12.77 17.63
N GLU A 774 -42.61 13.05 17.50
CA GLU A 774 -43.49 12.28 16.63
C GLU A 774 -43.02 12.33 15.18
N GLU A 775 -42.48 13.46 14.73
CA GLU A 775 -41.92 13.67 13.40
C GLU A 775 -40.74 12.73 13.13
N VAL A 776 -39.87 12.52 14.12
CA VAL A 776 -38.71 11.63 14.01
C VAL A 776 -39.15 10.17 13.97
N LEU A 777 -40.18 9.80 14.76
CA LEU A 777 -40.76 8.46 14.69
C LEU A 777 -41.41 8.21 13.34
N GLN A 778 -42.14 9.19 12.81
CA GLN A 778 -42.76 9.11 11.49
C GLN A 778 -41.70 9.01 10.39
N GLU A 779 -40.59 9.76 10.46
CA GLU A 779 -39.48 9.67 9.51
C GLU A 779 -38.77 8.30 9.55
N ASN A 780 -38.46 7.80 10.75
CA ASN A 780 -37.88 6.45 10.94
C ASN A 780 -38.79 5.32 10.42
N LEU A 781 -40.09 5.59 10.31
CA LEU A 781 -41.08 4.66 9.76
C LEU A 781 -41.30 4.88 8.25
N ALA A 782 -41.25 6.12 7.77
CA ALA A 782 -41.47 6.51 6.37
C ALA A 782 -40.31 6.13 5.44
N GLY A 783 -39.09 5.99 5.97
CA GLY A 783 -37.91 5.57 5.21
C GLY A 783 -37.86 4.08 4.84
N LYS A 784 -38.89 3.30 5.18
CA LYS A 784 -38.95 1.87 4.84
C LYS A 784 -39.57 1.67 3.45
N PRO A 785 -38.97 0.83 2.59
CA PRO A 785 -39.61 0.39 1.35
C PRO A 785 -41.00 -0.19 1.63
N GLU A 786 -41.99 0.01 0.75
CA GLU A 786 -43.35 -0.57 0.87
C GLU A 786 -43.32 -2.09 1.10
N GLU A 787 -42.28 -2.75 0.58
CA GLU A 787 -42.00 -4.19 0.68
C GLU A 787 -41.58 -4.64 2.09
N MET A 788 -41.17 -3.71 2.96
CA MET A 788 -40.78 -3.95 4.37
C MET A 788 -41.86 -3.51 5.37
N CYS A 789 -43.01 -3.04 4.88
CA CYS A 789 -44.14 -2.63 5.70
C CYS A 789 -44.88 -3.85 6.25
N ARG A 790 -45.06 -3.87 7.56
CA ARG A 790 -45.90 -4.83 8.27
C ARG A 790 -47.38 -4.43 8.15
N PRO A 791 -48.33 -5.34 8.42
CA PRO A 791 -49.76 -5.00 8.44
C PRO A 791 -50.10 -3.81 9.36
N ASP A 792 -49.32 -3.63 10.43
CA ASP A 792 -49.42 -2.54 11.40
C ASP A 792 -48.63 -1.27 11.04
N ASP A 793 -47.98 -1.24 9.88
CA ASP A 793 -47.33 -0.05 9.30
C ASP A 793 -48.30 0.77 8.43
N ALA A 794 -49.56 0.34 8.29
CA ALA A 794 -50.62 1.15 7.69
C ALA A 794 -50.79 2.46 8.49
N GLU A 795 -50.86 3.59 7.78
CA GLU A 795 -50.82 4.93 8.38
C GLU A 795 -51.86 5.11 9.50
N ASP A 796 -53.07 4.59 9.31
CA ASP A 796 -54.15 4.64 10.29
C ASP A 796 -53.86 3.78 11.54
N VAL A 797 -53.20 2.64 11.39
CA VAL A 797 -52.80 1.75 12.49
C VAL A 797 -51.62 2.35 13.26
N LEU A 798 -50.66 2.97 12.57
CA LEU A 798 -49.52 3.65 13.19
C LEU A 798 -49.96 4.87 14.03
N LYS A 799 -50.91 5.67 13.51
CA LYS A 799 -51.50 6.80 14.26
C LYS A 799 -52.13 6.35 15.56
N VAL A 800 -52.96 5.29 15.53
CA VAL A 800 -53.58 4.72 16.73
C VAL A 800 -52.53 4.22 17.73
N ARG A 801 -51.44 3.61 17.26
CA ARG A 801 -50.37 3.09 18.13
C ARG A 801 -49.48 4.17 18.73
N LEU A 802 -49.16 5.23 17.98
CA LEU A 802 -48.41 6.37 18.51
C LEU A 802 -49.23 7.10 19.57
N GLN A 803 -50.54 7.29 19.32
CA GLN A 803 -51.46 7.86 20.30
C GLN A 803 -51.59 6.98 21.56
N THR A 804 -51.85 5.68 21.38
CA THR A 804 -51.97 4.71 22.49
C THR A 804 -50.66 4.62 23.29
N TYR A 805 -49.50 4.62 22.62
CA TYR A 805 -48.20 4.64 23.28
C TYR A 805 -48.01 5.93 24.09
N GLY A 806 -48.31 7.10 23.53
CA GLY A 806 -48.18 8.38 24.22
C GLY A 806 -49.06 8.48 25.47
N GLU A 807 -50.32 8.05 25.39
CA GLU A 807 -51.28 8.16 26.49
C GLU A 807 -51.04 7.14 27.63
N GLU A 808 -50.66 5.90 27.29
CA GLU A 808 -50.43 4.83 28.28
C GLU A 808 -49.01 4.87 28.85
N SER A 809 -47.99 5.06 27.99
CA SER A 809 -46.59 4.99 28.41
C SER A 809 -46.16 6.17 29.28
N ALA A 810 -46.78 7.35 29.10
CA ALA A 810 -46.51 8.51 29.96
C ALA A 810 -46.95 8.27 31.42
N LYS A 811 -48.04 7.51 31.63
CA LYS A 811 -48.56 7.20 32.98
C LYS A 811 -47.63 6.24 33.71
N VAL A 812 -47.24 5.13 33.06
CA VAL A 812 -46.31 4.16 33.65
C VAL A 812 -44.90 4.73 33.82
N LEU A 813 -44.43 5.61 32.92
CA LEU A 813 -43.17 6.31 33.08
C LEU A 813 -43.18 7.23 34.30
N GLY A 814 -44.28 7.95 34.54
CA GLY A 814 -44.49 8.76 35.75
C GLY A 814 -44.42 7.89 37.01
N TYR A 815 -45.22 6.83 37.05
CA TYR A 815 -45.23 5.85 38.15
C TYR A 815 -43.83 5.28 38.45
N LEU A 816 -43.10 4.84 37.43
CA LEU A 816 -41.77 4.23 37.62
C LEU A 816 -40.68 5.25 37.98
N LYS A 817 -40.79 6.51 37.52
CA LYS A 817 -39.90 7.60 37.95
C LYS A 817 -40.10 7.93 39.43
N GLU A 818 -41.35 7.95 39.91
CA GLU A 818 -41.67 8.14 41.34
C GLU A 818 -41.09 7.03 42.23
N HIS A 819 -40.93 5.83 41.68
CA HIS A 819 -40.34 4.67 42.36
C HIS A 819 -38.83 4.47 42.06
N GLY A 820 -38.20 5.37 41.32
CA GLY A 820 -36.75 5.33 41.03
C GLY A 820 -36.31 4.23 40.06
N GLN A 821 -37.24 3.60 39.35
CA GLN A 821 -37.01 2.41 38.52
C GLN A 821 -36.91 2.69 37.02
N ALA A 822 -37.28 3.90 36.56
CA ALA A 822 -37.22 4.27 35.14
C ALA A 822 -36.32 5.48 34.87
N THR A 823 -35.58 5.42 33.76
CA THR A 823 -34.87 6.57 33.21
C THR A 823 -35.23 6.76 31.74
N GLU A 824 -35.33 8.01 31.32
CA GLU A 824 -35.70 8.40 29.96
C GLU A 824 -34.46 8.74 29.16
N VAL A 825 -34.39 8.23 27.93
CA VAL A 825 -33.33 8.50 26.97
C VAL A 825 -33.96 9.09 25.71
N SER A 826 -33.63 10.34 25.42
CA SER A 826 -34.11 11.04 24.22
C SER A 826 -33.40 10.54 22.96
N TRP A 827 -34.19 10.33 21.91
CA TRP A 827 -33.81 9.89 20.57
C TRP A 827 -33.49 11.08 19.65
N GLU A 828 -32.66 12.01 20.11
CA GLU A 828 -32.22 13.17 19.31
C GLU A 828 -30.79 13.01 18.76
N ALA A 829 -30.19 11.82 18.92
CA ALA A 829 -28.79 11.55 18.59
C ALA A 829 -28.61 10.24 17.81
N ALA A 830 -27.44 10.07 17.17
CA ALA A 830 -27.07 8.84 16.47
C ALA A 830 -27.19 7.61 17.40
N MET A 831 -27.51 6.44 16.83
CA MET A 831 -27.75 5.18 17.57
C MET A 831 -26.65 4.86 18.60
N GLU A 832 -25.38 5.15 18.29
CA GLU A 832 -24.26 4.97 19.21
C GLU A 832 -24.37 5.83 20.48
N THR A 833 -24.86 7.06 20.36
CA THR A 833 -25.09 7.97 21.51
C THR A 833 -26.28 7.49 22.35
N VAL A 834 -27.33 7.00 21.70
CA VAL A 834 -28.48 6.40 22.40
C VAL A 834 -28.04 5.14 23.16
N LEU A 835 -27.26 4.27 22.54
CA LEU A 835 -26.69 3.08 23.20
C LEU A 835 -25.80 3.46 24.38
N GLN A 836 -24.95 4.47 24.24
CA GLN A 836 -24.12 4.93 25.36
C GLN A 836 -24.97 5.47 26.53
N ASN A 837 -26.01 6.25 26.25
CA ASN A 837 -26.93 6.72 27.28
C ASN A 837 -27.71 5.58 27.95
N VAL A 838 -28.11 4.56 27.17
CA VAL A 838 -28.74 3.34 27.70
C VAL A 838 -27.78 2.58 28.63
N ARG A 839 -26.50 2.45 28.25
CA ARG A 839 -25.46 1.84 29.10
C ARG A 839 -25.24 2.61 30.39
N ASP A 840 -25.12 3.93 30.31
CA ASP A 840 -24.91 4.79 31.48
C ASP A 840 -26.09 4.69 32.46
N VAL A 841 -27.31 4.63 31.94
CA VAL A 841 -28.53 4.38 32.72
C VAL A 841 -28.53 3.00 33.35
N TYR A 842 -28.27 1.96 32.57
CA TYR A 842 -28.23 0.58 33.04
C TYR A 842 -27.19 0.40 34.16
N ASN A 843 -25.98 0.91 33.95
CA ASN A 843 -24.88 0.85 34.92
C ASN A 843 -25.23 1.61 36.21
N LYS A 844 -25.86 2.79 36.08
CA LYS A 844 -26.34 3.56 37.23
C LYS A 844 -27.44 2.85 38.02
N GLN A 845 -28.40 2.20 37.35
CA GLN A 845 -29.52 1.51 38.01
C GLN A 845 -29.11 0.16 38.61
N THR A 846 -28.16 -0.53 37.98
CA THR A 846 -27.67 -1.85 38.45
C THR A 846 -26.46 -1.78 39.37
N GLY A 847 -25.83 -0.61 39.51
CA GLY A 847 -24.65 -0.41 40.36
C GLY A 847 -23.36 -1.00 39.78
N LYS A 848 -23.32 -1.31 38.48
CA LYS A 848 -22.14 -1.82 37.77
C LYS A 848 -21.24 -0.65 37.34
N THR A 849 -19.94 -0.71 37.65
CA THR A 849 -18.96 0.28 37.20
C THR A 849 -18.54 0.03 35.75
N GLN A 850 -18.16 1.08 35.03
CA GLN A 850 -17.85 1.14 33.59
C GLN A 850 -16.81 0.13 33.05
N ASP A 851 -16.17 -0.65 33.93
CA ASP A 851 -15.10 -1.62 33.64
C ASP A 851 -15.55 -3.10 33.69
N SER A 852 -16.85 -3.38 33.90
CA SER A 852 -17.44 -4.73 33.82
C SER A 852 -18.32 -4.86 32.59
#